data_AF-A0A558ALX8-F1
#
_entry.id   AF-A0A558ALX8-F1
#
_cell.length_a   1.000
_cell.length_b   1.000
_cell.length_c   1.000
_cell.angle_alpha   90.00
_cell.angle_beta   90.00
_cell.angle_gamma   90.00
#
_symmetry.space_group_name_H-M   'P 1'
#
loop_
_entity.id
_entity.type
_entity.pdbx_description
1 polymer ?
#
loop_
_entity_poly.entity_id
_entity_poly.type
_entity_poly.pdbx_seq_one_letter_code
_entity_poly.pdbx_strand_id
1 'polypeptide(L)'
;MVSGLALHHDEDAAVSVAWRGTELFRYVHVPGEPALESPKPFLHPMRSLAGDVVSLYRPHDHIWHKGLYLGVANYGEHNVWGGHTWVPGEGYRTWDDHGRIRHESFDRLQLSGGVVRIVERLCWEGADSPDFPPAQEVRSLSVHVDGDAWVLDFAGELTNVADRPVVLGSPTTKGRPQAGYGGLFWRGQPRVGAQIREDQRAAAVALVVPAAHRHPPPVRAHQLVAADATGHHDLGAAGERARIAPLVRAREPVRVPGLGAVLRHRVHVRAGGHPPAALPGGRRERPARPRHVRRTGWESAFRNRRGEGTAVTAGLELGRVAGPGGEEPAEPGLSLVHEQNKALTARWRGAELFRYVYQPWEPQLEAPKPYFHPLRTLGGDLVSLYRPHDHVWHKGISWSLCNVGAENFWGGPTYLRGEGYRQLDNDGTQKHVGFSRLDARPEQIDVAQDLEWVTQAGKLMFTEVRRFSVRAHPDLGAWQLCYASQMRNTSGETVSFGSPTTKGREAAGYSGLFWRGPRSFSGGVVVTPEGTGGDELMGCTAPWLGFVGRHDGAGVGSTVVFTDHPSNYCHPTKWFVRAGMYAVVCPAPFYDTEHDVAAGDTLTLRYDVLIADDVRDVEGCGLLAERASATDLFGS
;
A
#
# COMPACT_ATOMS: atom_id res chain seq x y z
N MET A 1 -31.56 19.74 3.94
CA MET A 1 -30.70 18.53 3.82
C MET A 1 -29.39 18.85 4.53
N VAL A 2 -29.02 18.09 5.56
CA VAL A 2 -27.78 18.34 6.31
C VAL A 2 -26.62 17.96 5.38
N SER A 3 -25.78 18.93 5.00
CA SER A 3 -24.64 18.69 4.10
C SER A 3 -23.64 17.77 4.80
N GLY A 4 -23.31 16.63 4.20
CA GLY A 4 -22.31 15.71 4.75
C GLY A 4 -20.86 16.21 4.58
N LEU A 5 -20.63 17.32 3.89
CA LEU A 5 -19.30 17.92 3.74
C LEU A 5 -18.89 18.63 5.03
N ALA A 6 -17.61 18.52 5.36
CA ALA A 6 -16.95 19.28 6.42
C ALA A 6 -15.64 19.87 5.88
N LEU A 7 -15.26 21.00 6.43
CA LEU A 7 -14.05 21.76 6.08
C LEU A 7 -13.27 22.02 7.36
N HIS A 8 -12.00 21.65 7.38
CA HIS A 8 -11.09 21.86 8.50
C HIS A 8 -9.85 22.60 7.98
N HIS A 9 -9.38 23.59 8.74
CA HIS A 9 -8.21 24.39 8.38
C HIS A 9 -7.16 24.29 9.48
N ASP A 10 -5.97 23.91 9.07
CA ASP A 10 -4.72 24.10 9.80
C ASP A 10 -3.98 25.25 9.10
N GLU A 11 -3.93 26.41 9.76
CA GLU A 11 -3.44 27.66 9.20
C GLU A 11 -1.96 27.57 8.77
N ASP A 12 -1.20 26.69 9.40
CA ASP A 12 0.25 26.58 9.19
C ASP A 12 0.62 25.46 8.20
N ALA A 13 -0.36 24.68 7.72
CA ALA A 13 -0.06 23.48 6.93
C ALA A 13 -1.05 23.17 5.80
N ALA A 14 -2.33 23.00 6.13
CA ALA A 14 -3.27 22.34 5.21
C ALA A 14 -4.75 22.65 5.43
N VAL A 15 -5.55 22.45 4.38
CA VAL A 15 -7.01 22.43 4.43
C VAL A 15 -7.50 21.01 4.15
N SER A 16 -8.30 20.43 5.04
CA SER A 16 -8.94 19.12 4.85
C SER A 16 -10.42 19.26 4.52
N VAL A 17 -10.87 18.54 3.49
CA VAL A 17 -12.29 18.41 3.14
C VAL A 17 -12.72 16.99 3.41
N ALA A 18 -13.79 16.80 4.19
CA ALA A 18 -14.32 15.50 4.55
C ALA A 18 -15.78 15.33 4.12
N TRP A 19 -16.21 14.09 3.88
CA TRP A 19 -17.59 13.70 3.62
C TRP A 19 -18.03 12.63 4.60
N ARG A 20 -19.07 12.91 5.40
CA ARG A 20 -19.65 12.00 6.39
C ARG A 20 -18.60 11.41 7.35
N GLY A 21 -17.63 12.22 7.75
CA GLY A 21 -16.54 11.82 8.66
C GLY A 21 -15.31 11.22 7.98
N THR A 22 -15.34 10.94 6.67
CA THR A 22 -14.19 10.46 5.91
C THR A 22 -13.52 11.62 5.19
N GLU A 23 -12.23 11.88 5.43
CA GLU A 23 -11.45 12.88 4.69
C GLU A 23 -11.43 12.54 3.19
N LEU A 24 -11.99 13.39 2.33
CA LEU A 24 -11.93 13.23 0.88
C LEU A 24 -10.56 13.62 0.35
N PHE A 25 -10.01 14.73 0.83
CA PHE A 25 -8.63 15.07 0.59
C PHE A 25 -8.08 16.05 1.62
N ARG A 26 -6.75 16.13 1.64
CA ARG A 26 -5.99 17.19 2.29
C ARG A 26 -5.27 18.02 1.24
N TYR A 27 -5.52 19.33 1.23
CA TYR A 27 -4.84 20.33 0.42
C TYR A 27 -3.71 20.94 1.25
N VAL A 28 -2.49 20.49 1.00
CA VAL A 28 -1.29 21.02 1.65
C VAL A 28 -0.91 22.31 0.94
N HIS A 29 -1.05 23.44 1.63
CA HIS A 29 -0.78 24.78 1.07
C HIS A 29 0.57 25.34 1.53
N VAL A 30 1.08 24.88 2.68
CA VAL A 30 2.48 25.10 3.12
C VAL A 30 3.26 23.78 3.06
N PRO A 31 3.83 23.42 1.91
CA PRO A 31 4.64 22.21 1.74
C PRO A 31 5.98 22.32 2.49
N GLY A 32 6.34 21.27 3.25
CA GLY A 32 7.60 21.19 4.00
C GLY A 32 8.73 20.43 3.28
N GLU A 33 8.59 20.13 1.99
CA GLU A 33 9.59 19.33 1.26
C GLU A 33 10.86 20.12 0.89
N PRO A 34 11.99 19.43 0.62
CA PRO A 34 13.23 20.08 0.21
C PRO A 34 13.12 20.83 -1.12
N ALA A 35 14.06 21.77 -1.35
CA ALA A 35 14.15 22.56 -2.58
C ALA A 35 14.17 21.69 -3.85
N LEU A 36 14.91 20.57 -3.84
CA LEU A 36 14.98 19.59 -4.95
C LEU A 36 13.59 19.11 -5.43
N GLU A 37 12.55 19.18 -4.61
CA GLU A 37 11.19 18.76 -4.98
C GLU A 37 10.29 19.92 -5.44
N SER A 38 10.86 21.13 -5.55
CA SER A 38 10.18 22.38 -5.89
C SER A 38 8.87 22.54 -5.09
N PRO A 39 8.94 22.95 -3.81
CA PRO A 39 7.77 23.04 -2.94
C PRO A 39 6.62 23.80 -3.59
N LYS A 40 5.42 23.20 -3.60
CA LYS A 40 4.22 23.74 -4.24
C LYS A 40 2.97 23.13 -3.61
N PRO A 41 1.82 23.83 -3.56
CA PRO A 41 0.61 23.26 -2.98
C PRO A 41 0.10 22.05 -3.76
N PHE A 42 -0.45 21.07 -3.04
CA PHE A 42 -0.93 19.81 -3.62
C PHE A 42 -2.07 19.17 -2.81
N LEU A 43 -2.81 18.25 -3.45
CA LEU A 43 -3.85 17.44 -2.80
C LEU A 43 -3.35 16.00 -2.59
N HIS A 44 -3.09 15.64 -1.33
CA HIS A 44 -2.83 14.27 -0.91
C HIS A 44 -3.07 14.08 0.61
N PRO A 45 -3.68 12.95 1.05
CA PRO A 45 -4.29 11.93 0.22
C PRO A 45 -5.51 12.47 -0.52
N MET A 46 -5.86 11.89 -1.66
CA MET A 46 -7.18 12.04 -2.29
C MET A 46 -7.88 10.71 -2.18
N ARG A 47 -9.17 10.70 -1.80
CA ARG A 47 -9.95 9.49 -1.56
C ARG A 47 -11.22 9.44 -2.39
N SER A 48 -11.67 8.25 -2.75
CA SER A 48 -13.04 8.02 -3.23
C SER A 48 -14.06 8.30 -2.10
N LEU A 49 -15.36 8.40 -2.41
CA LEU A 49 -16.40 8.47 -1.36
C LEU A 49 -16.41 7.21 -0.45
N ALA A 50 -15.83 6.10 -0.91
CA ALA A 50 -15.68 4.86 -0.14
C ALA A 50 -14.41 4.86 0.76
N GLY A 51 -13.56 5.88 0.65
CA GLY A 51 -12.34 6.02 1.47
C GLY A 51 -11.05 5.47 0.82
N ASP A 52 -11.12 4.97 -0.41
CA ASP A 52 -9.96 4.45 -1.13
C ASP A 52 -9.03 5.58 -1.56
N VAL A 53 -7.75 5.51 -1.19
CA VAL A 53 -6.76 6.52 -1.61
C VAL A 53 -6.47 6.36 -3.10
N VAL A 54 -6.72 7.41 -3.88
CA VAL A 54 -6.53 7.44 -5.34
C VAL A 54 -5.25 8.16 -5.76
N SER A 55 -4.62 8.93 -4.87
CA SER A 55 -3.38 9.64 -5.18
C SER A 55 -2.17 9.06 -4.43
N LEU A 56 -0.98 9.29 -4.97
CA LEU A 56 0.30 8.82 -4.43
C LEU A 56 1.21 10.00 -4.10
N TYR A 57 1.96 9.89 -3.01
CA TYR A 57 2.85 10.94 -2.52
C TYR A 57 4.29 10.44 -2.44
N ARG A 58 5.20 11.25 -3.00
CA ARG A 58 6.64 11.02 -3.09
C ARG A 58 7.00 9.57 -3.44
N PRO A 59 6.51 9.05 -4.58
CA PRO A 59 6.83 7.68 -4.96
C PRO A 59 8.33 7.51 -5.15
N HIS A 60 8.85 6.34 -4.82
CA HIS A 60 10.30 6.09 -4.78
C HIS A 60 11.01 6.35 -6.11
N ASP A 61 10.32 6.24 -7.25
CA ASP A 61 10.85 6.50 -8.58
C ASP A 61 10.90 7.99 -8.93
N HIS A 62 10.04 8.81 -8.31
CA HIS A 62 9.89 10.24 -8.59
C HIS A 62 9.40 10.97 -7.33
N ILE A 63 10.30 11.16 -6.36
CA ILE A 63 9.96 11.68 -5.02
C ILE A 63 9.31 13.07 -5.05
N TRP A 64 9.44 13.86 -6.11
CA TRP A 64 8.81 15.17 -6.27
C TRP A 64 7.33 15.12 -6.69
N HIS A 65 6.75 13.95 -6.98
CA HIS A 65 5.33 13.82 -7.33
C HIS A 65 4.43 13.71 -6.08
N LYS A 66 3.44 14.60 -5.93
CA LYS A 66 2.68 14.79 -4.68
C LYS A 66 1.16 14.76 -4.88
N GLY A 67 0.61 13.65 -5.39
CA GLY A 67 -0.82 13.52 -5.63
C GLY A 67 -1.32 14.41 -6.78
N LEU A 68 -2.27 15.32 -6.53
CA LEU A 68 -2.77 16.27 -7.54
C LEU A 68 -2.24 17.68 -7.29
N TYR A 69 -1.58 18.28 -8.28
CA TYR A 69 -1.03 19.64 -8.18
C TYR A 69 -0.94 20.32 -9.54
N LEU A 70 -0.84 21.65 -9.55
CA LEU A 70 -0.47 22.39 -10.76
C LEU A 70 1.05 22.37 -10.91
N GLY A 71 1.55 21.74 -11.96
CA GLY A 71 2.99 21.59 -12.22
C GLY A 71 3.39 22.17 -13.56
N VAL A 72 4.49 22.91 -13.60
CA VAL A 72 5.16 23.35 -14.83
C VAL A 72 6.63 22.96 -14.70
N ALA A 73 7.25 22.46 -15.76
CA ALA A 73 8.65 22.07 -15.69
C ALA A 73 9.57 23.28 -15.61
N ASN A 74 9.41 24.20 -16.57
CA ASN A 74 10.26 25.38 -16.68
C ASN A 74 9.44 26.64 -16.41
N TYR A 75 9.83 27.40 -15.39
CA TYR A 75 9.40 28.77 -15.11
C TYR A 75 10.58 29.69 -15.39
N GLY A 76 10.63 30.23 -16.60
CA GLY A 76 11.85 30.79 -17.16
C GLY A 76 12.94 29.72 -17.25
N GLU A 77 14.05 29.94 -16.57
CA GLU A 77 15.16 29.00 -16.46
C GLU A 77 15.04 28.07 -15.25
N HIS A 78 14.09 28.34 -14.34
CA HIS A 78 13.94 27.63 -13.08
C HIS A 78 13.06 26.40 -13.20
N ASN A 79 13.42 25.35 -12.46
CA ASN A 79 12.66 24.13 -12.32
C ASN A 79 11.62 24.28 -11.21
N VAL A 80 10.34 24.31 -11.57
CA VAL A 80 9.23 24.31 -10.58
C VAL A 80 8.48 22.97 -10.52
N TRP A 81 9.02 21.95 -11.18
CA TRP A 81 8.52 20.58 -11.18
C TRP A 81 9.14 19.73 -10.08
N GLY A 82 10.45 19.88 -9.85
CA GLY A 82 11.26 19.06 -8.96
C GLY A 82 12.10 18.03 -9.72
N GLY A 83 13.07 17.42 -9.03
CA GLY A 83 13.96 16.42 -9.58
C GLY A 83 14.98 17.00 -10.56
N HIS A 84 15.30 16.24 -11.61
CA HIS A 84 16.32 16.61 -12.58
C HIS A 84 15.77 17.56 -13.66
N THR A 85 16.60 18.52 -14.06
CA THR A 85 16.33 19.44 -15.17
C THR A 85 16.83 18.85 -16.48
N TRP A 86 16.01 18.93 -17.53
CA TRP A 86 16.42 18.54 -18.87
C TRP A 86 17.25 19.65 -19.54
N VAL A 87 18.45 19.29 -19.97
CA VAL A 87 19.39 20.16 -20.67
C VAL A 87 19.59 19.64 -22.10
N PRO A 88 19.32 20.44 -23.14
CA PRO A 88 19.53 20.05 -24.53
C PRO A 88 20.96 19.56 -24.78
N GLY A 89 21.11 18.40 -25.42
CA GLY A 89 22.42 17.81 -25.72
C GLY A 89 23.09 17.08 -24.55
N GLU A 90 22.66 17.31 -23.30
CA GLU A 90 23.26 16.70 -22.11
C GLU A 90 22.35 15.70 -21.38
N GLY A 91 21.04 15.82 -21.55
CA GLY A 91 20.07 14.97 -20.86
C GLY A 91 19.62 15.54 -19.51
N TYR A 92 19.24 14.66 -18.59
CA TYR A 92 18.81 15.07 -17.25
C TYR A 92 20.00 15.32 -16.33
N ARG A 93 20.02 16.49 -15.69
CA ARG A 93 21.03 16.91 -14.71
C ARG A 93 20.37 17.39 -13.42
N THR A 94 21.04 17.18 -12.29
CA THR A 94 20.66 17.82 -11.02
C THR A 94 21.39 19.15 -10.93
N TRP A 95 20.64 20.25 -10.95
CA TRP A 95 21.14 21.61 -10.78
C TRP A 95 20.50 22.24 -9.54
N ASP A 96 21.07 23.35 -9.09
CA ASP A 96 20.47 24.20 -8.05
C ASP A 96 19.58 25.27 -8.71
N ASP A 97 18.54 24.81 -9.41
CA ASP A 97 17.64 25.64 -10.20
C ASP A 97 16.17 25.52 -9.76
N HIS A 98 15.93 24.91 -8.60
CA HIS A 98 14.58 24.64 -8.10
C HIS A 98 13.87 25.88 -7.52
N GLY A 99 12.87 26.34 -8.26
CA GLY A 99 11.90 27.32 -7.77
C GLY A 99 10.80 26.69 -6.92
N ARG A 100 9.85 27.52 -6.48
CA ARG A 100 8.70 27.10 -5.65
C ARG A 100 7.43 27.88 -5.97
N ILE A 101 6.29 27.31 -5.56
CA ILE A 101 5.00 28.01 -5.53
C ILE A 101 4.62 28.14 -4.06
N ARG A 102 4.55 29.38 -3.56
CA ARG A 102 4.38 29.67 -2.14
C ARG A 102 2.98 30.20 -1.86
N HIS A 103 2.31 29.63 -0.85
CA HIS A 103 1.08 30.19 -0.27
C HIS A 103 1.32 31.58 0.30
N GLU A 104 0.43 32.51 0.01
CA GLU A 104 0.44 33.85 0.63
C GLU A 104 -0.75 34.05 1.54
N SER A 105 -1.96 33.76 1.06
CA SER A 105 -3.19 33.93 1.83
C SER A 105 -4.39 33.24 1.19
N PHE A 106 -5.44 33.01 1.98
CA PHE A 106 -6.77 32.66 1.47
C PHE A 106 -7.65 33.91 1.37
N ASP A 107 -8.08 34.24 0.15
CA ASP A 107 -9.16 35.20 -0.09
C ASP A 107 -10.52 34.63 0.35
N ARG A 108 -10.67 33.30 0.27
CA ARG A 108 -11.89 32.61 0.67
C ARG A 108 -11.60 31.18 1.10
N LEU A 109 -12.12 30.81 2.25
CA LEU A 109 -12.13 29.43 2.72
C LEU A 109 -13.48 29.16 3.39
N GLN A 110 -14.40 28.52 2.67
CA GLN A 110 -15.79 28.44 3.11
C GLN A 110 -16.50 27.17 2.66
N LEU A 111 -17.34 26.62 3.54
CA LEU A 111 -18.38 25.66 3.20
C LEU A 111 -19.75 26.36 3.20
N SER A 112 -20.44 26.37 2.06
CA SER A 112 -21.78 26.97 1.94
C SER A 112 -22.62 26.23 0.92
N GLY A 113 -23.89 25.97 1.23
CA GLY A 113 -24.81 25.32 0.28
C GLY A 113 -24.38 23.93 -0.20
N GLY A 114 -23.60 23.19 0.60
CA GLY A 114 -23.05 21.89 0.19
C GLY A 114 -21.89 21.96 -0.80
N VAL A 115 -21.25 23.13 -0.93
CA VAL A 115 -20.06 23.35 -1.76
C VAL A 115 -18.95 23.95 -0.89
N VAL A 116 -17.77 23.33 -0.91
CA VAL A 116 -16.55 23.94 -0.38
C VAL A 116 -15.95 24.83 -1.45
N ARG A 117 -15.57 26.06 -1.09
CA ARG A 117 -14.85 27.00 -1.95
C ARG A 117 -13.58 27.46 -1.27
N ILE A 118 -12.46 27.29 -1.97
CA ILE A 118 -11.13 27.74 -1.58
C ILE A 118 -10.67 28.72 -2.67
N VAL A 119 -10.33 29.95 -2.30
CA VAL A 119 -9.68 30.93 -3.18
C VAL A 119 -8.41 31.38 -2.47
N GLU A 120 -7.29 31.22 -3.15
CA GLU A 120 -5.95 31.32 -2.59
C GLU A 120 -5.06 32.20 -3.47
N ARG A 121 -4.21 33.00 -2.83
CA ARG A 121 -3.13 33.77 -3.46
C ARG A 121 -1.80 33.07 -3.30
N LEU A 122 -1.06 33.01 -4.39
CA LEU A 122 0.17 32.23 -4.51
C LEU A 122 1.25 33.05 -5.23
N CYS A 123 2.49 32.92 -4.78
CA CYS A 123 3.66 33.50 -5.41
C CYS A 123 4.52 32.41 -6.05
N TRP A 124 4.80 32.54 -7.35
CA TRP A 124 5.73 31.70 -8.09
C TRP A 124 7.11 32.34 -8.03
N GLU A 125 8.10 31.59 -7.54
CA GLU A 125 9.44 32.08 -7.27
C GLU A 125 10.46 31.18 -8.00
N GLY A 126 11.48 31.81 -8.59
CA GLY A 126 12.67 31.09 -9.09
C GLY A 126 13.56 30.59 -7.95
N ALA A 127 14.57 29.79 -8.29
CA ALA A 127 15.59 29.38 -7.33
C ALA A 127 16.48 30.56 -6.95
N ASP A 128 16.47 30.95 -5.67
CA ASP A 128 17.34 31.95 -5.01
C ASP A 128 17.84 33.08 -5.93
N SER A 129 16.94 33.65 -6.74
CA SER A 129 17.25 34.67 -7.73
C SER A 129 16.48 35.94 -7.39
N PRO A 130 17.09 36.87 -6.61
CA PRO A 130 16.47 38.16 -6.31
C PRO A 130 16.18 38.98 -7.59
N ASP A 131 16.85 38.66 -8.70
CA ASP A 131 16.71 39.32 -9.99
C ASP A 131 15.65 38.66 -10.91
N PHE A 132 15.08 37.52 -10.52
CA PHE A 132 14.02 36.87 -11.27
C PHE A 132 12.64 37.32 -10.75
N PRO A 133 11.82 37.99 -11.57
CA PRO A 133 10.56 38.54 -11.11
C PRO A 133 9.55 37.42 -10.79
N PRO A 134 8.90 37.46 -9.63
CA PRO A 134 7.89 36.48 -9.29
C PRO A 134 6.67 36.58 -10.21
N ALA A 135 5.81 35.56 -10.20
CA ALA A 135 4.48 35.63 -10.80
C ALA A 135 3.43 35.39 -9.71
N GLN A 136 2.30 36.07 -9.84
CA GLN A 136 1.22 36.02 -8.88
C GLN A 136 0.11 35.12 -9.41
N GLU A 137 -0.31 34.13 -8.64
CA GLU A 137 -1.42 33.24 -8.98
C GLU A 137 -2.61 33.45 -8.04
N VAL A 138 -3.81 33.57 -8.61
CA VAL A 138 -5.06 33.37 -7.87
C VAL A 138 -5.62 32.00 -8.24
N ARG A 139 -5.68 31.10 -7.25
CA ARG A 139 -6.18 29.74 -7.41
C ARG A 139 -7.55 29.60 -6.78
N SER A 140 -8.45 28.92 -7.48
CA SER A 140 -9.81 28.62 -7.02
C SER A 140 -10.08 27.13 -7.09
N LEU A 141 -10.48 26.54 -5.96
CA LEU A 141 -10.95 25.17 -5.84
C LEU A 141 -12.42 25.19 -5.41
N SER A 142 -13.29 24.51 -6.13
CA SER A 142 -14.67 24.26 -5.69
C SER A 142 -14.96 22.77 -5.63
N VAL A 143 -15.49 22.32 -4.50
CA VAL A 143 -15.72 20.90 -4.24
C VAL A 143 -17.16 20.66 -3.82
N HIS A 144 -17.80 19.70 -4.48
CA HIS A 144 -19.13 19.24 -4.13
C HIS A 144 -19.26 17.73 -4.37
N VAL A 145 -20.25 17.12 -3.73
CA VAL A 145 -20.61 15.71 -3.95
C VAL A 145 -21.74 15.64 -4.96
N ASP A 146 -21.59 14.80 -5.97
CA ASP A 146 -22.57 14.56 -7.03
C ASP A 146 -22.74 13.04 -7.25
N GLY A 147 -23.87 12.50 -6.81
CA GLY A 147 -24.17 11.08 -6.87
C GLY A 147 -23.18 10.22 -6.06
N ASP A 148 -22.47 9.33 -6.74
CA ASP A 148 -21.43 8.43 -6.22
C ASP A 148 -20.01 9.00 -6.37
N ALA A 149 -19.92 10.27 -6.74
CA ALA A 149 -18.68 11.00 -6.99
C ALA A 149 -18.58 12.23 -6.09
N TRP A 150 -17.36 12.73 -5.95
CA TRP A 150 -17.16 14.15 -5.67
C TRP A 150 -16.41 14.80 -6.84
N VAL A 151 -16.67 16.09 -7.01
CA VAL A 151 -16.18 16.89 -8.12
C VAL A 151 -15.28 17.98 -7.58
N LEU A 152 -14.13 18.15 -8.20
CA LEU A 152 -13.23 19.27 -7.99
C LEU A 152 -13.19 20.12 -9.26
N ASP A 153 -13.69 21.34 -9.17
CA ASP A 153 -13.42 22.40 -10.14
C ASP A 153 -12.14 23.12 -9.70
N PHE A 154 -11.11 23.08 -10.54
CA PHE A 154 -9.83 23.75 -10.35
C PHE A 154 -9.70 24.88 -11.36
N ALA A 155 -9.35 26.08 -10.89
CA ALA A 155 -8.95 27.18 -11.76
C ALA A 155 -7.73 27.90 -11.19
N GLY A 156 -6.84 28.37 -12.07
CA GLY A 156 -5.69 29.20 -11.71
C GLY A 156 -5.56 30.35 -12.70
N GLU A 157 -5.38 31.56 -12.18
CA GLU A 157 -5.07 32.75 -12.96
C GLU A 157 -3.67 33.23 -12.60
N LEU A 158 -2.74 33.10 -13.54
CA LEU A 158 -1.34 33.48 -13.36
C LEU A 158 -1.07 34.85 -14.00
N THR A 159 -0.63 35.79 -13.19
CA THR A 159 -0.25 37.14 -13.60
C THR A 159 1.26 37.27 -13.54
N ASN A 160 1.87 37.56 -14.68
CA ASN A 160 3.26 37.97 -14.73
C ASN A 160 3.37 39.41 -14.23
N VAL A 161 4.08 39.64 -13.11
CA VAL A 161 4.28 40.98 -12.54
C VAL A 161 5.59 41.62 -12.99
N ALA A 162 6.34 40.96 -13.87
CA ALA A 162 7.55 41.49 -14.49
C ALA A 162 7.25 42.50 -15.60
N ASP A 163 8.24 43.34 -15.89
CA ASP A 163 8.29 44.20 -17.08
C ASP A 163 8.66 43.44 -18.37
N ARG A 164 9.00 42.15 -18.26
CA ARG A 164 9.39 41.26 -19.36
C ARG A 164 8.56 39.98 -19.40
N PRO A 165 8.34 39.36 -20.57
CA PRO A 165 7.62 38.09 -20.65
C PRO A 165 8.35 36.97 -19.91
N VAL A 166 7.60 36.18 -19.12
CA VAL A 166 8.11 34.93 -18.55
C VAL A 166 7.65 33.75 -19.41
N VAL A 167 8.59 32.82 -19.65
CA VAL A 167 8.36 31.63 -20.46
C VAL A 167 7.99 30.46 -19.56
N LEU A 168 6.84 29.83 -19.82
CA LEU A 168 6.47 28.54 -19.26
C LEU A 168 6.73 27.44 -20.27
N GLY A 169 7.35 26.34 -19.82
CA GLY A 169 7.73 25.26 -20.73
C GLY A 169 7.83 23.88 -20.08
N SER A 170 8.17 22.93 -20.94
CA SER A 170 8.41 21.51 -20.61
C SER A 170 9.76 21.06 -21.22
N PRO A 171 10.30 19.88 -20.90
CA PRO A 171 11.44 19.37 -21.64
C PRO A 171 11.21 19.30 -23.16
N THR A 172 9.97 19.12 -23.63
CA THR A 172 9.66 19.16 -25.06
C THR A 172 9.90 20.52 -25.68
N THR A 173 9.64 21.63 -24.97
CA THR A 173 9.98 22.97 -25.49
C THR A 173 11.49 23.21 -25.51
N LYS A 174 12.29 22.34 -24.87
CA LYS A 174 13.75 22.26 -24.93
C LYS A 174 14.25 21.09 -25.80
N GLY A 175 13.41 20.58 -26.70
CA GLY A 175 13.80 19.58 -27.70
C GLY A 175 13.75 18.10 -27.26
N ARG A 176 13.24 17.77 -26.07
CA ARG A 176 13.03 16.38 -25.64
C ARG A 176 11.74 15.80 -26.24
N PRO A 177 11.79 14.79 -27.12
CA PRO A 177 10.57 14.16 -27.64
C PRO A 177 9.73 13.53 -26.51
N GLN A 178 8.40 13.57 -26.65
CA GLN A 178 7.44 12.88 -25.77
C GLN A 178 7.48 13.29 -24.29
N ALA A 179 8.01 14.48 -23.98
CA ALA A 179 8.19 14.98 -22.62
C ALA A 179 7.45 16.29 -22.36
N GLY A 180 6.27 16.44 -22.97
CA GLY A 180 5.40 17.62 -22.84
C GLY A 180 4.57 17.62 -21.57
N TYR A 181 5.14 17.22 -20.44
CA TYR A 181 4.42 17.17 -19.16
C TYR A 181 4.31 18.57 -18.52
N GLY A 182 3.16 18.84 -17.92
CA GLY A 182 2.80 20.13 -17.31
C GLY A 182 1.28 20.27 -17.16
N GLY A 183 0.82 21.30 -16.46
CA GLY A 183 -0.59 21.56 -16.16
C GLY A 183 -1.05 20.92 -14.84
N LEU A 184 -2.36 20.68 -14.70
CA LEU A 184 -2.92 19.98 -13.55
C LEU A 184 -2.51 18.51 -13.60
N PHE A 185 -1.47 18.15 -12.85
CA PHE A 185 -0.85 16.84 -12.84
C PHE A 185 -1.38 15.99 -11.70
N TRP A 186 -1.66 14.71 -11.99
CA TRP A 186 -2.08 13.73 -11.00
C TRP A 186 -1.14 12.51 -11.00
N ARG A 187 -0.53 12.24 -9.84
CA ARG A 187 0.14 10.98 -9.54
C ARG A 187 -0.84 10.05 -8.85
N GLY A 188 -1.38 9.09 -9.60
CA GLY A 188 -2.29 8.06 -9.09
C GLY A 188 -1.56 6.94 -8.35
N GLN A 189 -2.25 6.24 -7.44
CA GLN A 189 -1.72 4.99 -6.88
C GLN A 189 -1.71 3.88 -7.95
N PRO A 190 -0.70 2.98 -7.97
CA PRO A 190 -0.69 1.80 -8.83
C PRO A 190 -1.89 0.86 -8.58
N ARG A 191 -2.57 1.02 -7.43
CA ARG A 191 -3.80 0.29 -7.04
C ARG A 191 -5.03 0.73 -7.82
N VAL A 192 -5.02 1.89 -8.47
CA VAL A 192 -6.18 2.38 -9.22
C VAL A 192 -6.06 1.88 -10.65
N GLY A 193 -6.87 0.88 -11.02
CA GLY A 193 -7.16 0.55 -12.43
C GLY A 193 -7.96 1.69 -13.08
N ALA A 194 -7.42 2.91 -13.02
CA ALA A 194 -8.09 4.14 -13.37
C ALA A 194 -8.44 4.11 -14.85
N GLN A 195 -9.73 4.01 -15.15
CA GLN A 195 -10.20 4.35 -16.48
C GLN A 195 -10.29 5.86 -16.58
N ILE A 196 -9.28 6.48 -17.19
CA ILE A 196 -9.34 7.87 -17.59
C ILE A 196 -10.31 7.95 -18.76
N ARG A 197 -11.50 8.52 -18.54
CA ARG A 197 -12.45 8.84 -19.60
C ARG A 197 -12.36 10.33 -19.86
N GLU A 198 -11.82 10.69 -21.01
CA GLU A 198 -11.80 12.07 -21.49
C GLU A 198 -13.13 12.35 -22.19
N ASP A 199 -13.89 13.31 -21.68
CA ASP A 199 -14.97 13.92 -22.46
C ASP A 199 -14.44 15.21 -23.08
N GLN A 200 -14.04 15.13 -24.34
CA GLN A 200 -13.51 16.28 -25.10
C GLN A 200 -14.53 17.42 -25.22
N ARG A 201 -15.82 17.19 -24.96
CA ARG A 201 -16.85 18.24 -24.96
C ARG A 201 -16.97 18.97 -23.62
N ALA A 202 -16.46 18.40 -22.52
CA ALA A 202 -16.67 18.91 -21.16
C ALA A 202 -15.38 19.37 -20.43
N ALA A 203 -14.19 19.18 -21.01
CA ALA A 203 -12.89 19.46 -20.36
C ALA A 203 -12.78 18.83 -18.95
N ALA A 204 -13.28 17.60 -18.82
CA ALA A 204 -13.40 16.89 -17.55
C ALA A 204 -12.65 15.55 -17.57
N VAL A 205 -12.00 15.21 -16.46
CA VAL A 205 -11.32 13.92 -16.26
C VAL A 205 -12.06 13.13 -15.18
N ALA A 206 -12.50 11.91 -15.51
CA ALA A 206 -13.07 10.98 -14.55
C ALA A 206 -12.02 9.99 -14.04
N LEU A 207 -11.87 9.90 -12.71
CA LEU A 207 -11.07 8.91 -12.01
C LEU A 207 -12.00 7.86 -11.42
N VAL A 208 -12.01 6.66 -12.01
CA VAL A 208 -12.85 5.55 -11.56
C VAL A 208 -11.99 4.53 -10.84
N VAL A 209 -12.28 4.28 -9.56
CA VAL A 209 -11.63 3.22 -8.76
C VAL A 209 -12.48 1.96 -8.85
N PRO A 210 -12.05 0.85 -9.45
CA PRO A 210 -12.87 -0.37 -9.48
C PRO A 210 -13.23 -0.82 -8.06
N ALA A 211 -14.51 -1.10 -7.76
CA ALA A 211 -14.86 -1.76 -6.51
C ALA A 211 -14.11 -3.09 -6.38
N ALA A 212 -13.69 -3.42 -5.16
CA ALA A 212 -12.89 -4.58 -4.79
C ALA A 212 -13.55 -5.96 -5.07
N HIS A 213 -14.59 -6.04 -5.90
CA HIS A 213 -15.48 -7.21 -5.96
C HIS A 213 -15.68 -7.85 -7.32
N ARG A 214 -15.12 -7.38 -8.45
CA ARG A 214 -15.21 -8.14 -9.72
C ARG A 214 -13.97 -7.99 -10.61
N HIS A 215 -13.56 -9.13 -11.18
CA HIS A 215 -12.52 -9.29 -12.18
C HIS A 215 -12.64 -8.26 -13.32
N PRO A 216 -11.58 -7.49 -13.65
CA PRO A 216 -11.42 -6.97 -14.99
C PRO A 216 -10.89 -8.09 -15.91
N PRO A 217 -11.33 -8.16 -17.18
CA PRO A 217 -10.69 -9.05 -18.18
C PRO A 217 -9.22 -8.63 -18.40
N PRO A 218 -8.37 -9.51 -18.95
CA PRO A 218 -6.95 -9.22 -19.15
C PRO A 218 -6.78 -8.03 -20.11
N VAL A 219 -6.42 -6.87 -19.56
CA VAL A 219 -6.02 -5.71 -20.36
C VAL A 219 -4.53 -5.84 -20.66
N ARG A 220 -4.17 -5.92 -21.94
CA ARG A 220 -2.78 -5.77 -22.39
C ARG A 220 -2.26 -4.44 -21.86
N ALA A 221 -1.10 -4.43 -21.23
CA ALA A 221 -0.42 -3.22 -20.81
C ALA A 221 -0.14 -2.36 -22.04
N HIS A 222 -1.03 -1.41 -22.32
CA HIS A 222 -0.72 -0.28 -23.18
C HIS A 222 -0.12 0.80 -22.27
N GLN A 223 1.21 0.88 -22.23
CA GLN A 223 1.85 2.18 -22.03
C GLN A 223 1.41 3.05 -23.21
N LEU A 224 0.40 3.88 -23.00
CA LEU A 224 0.04 4.91 -23.96
C LEU A 224 0.80 6.18 -23.58
N VAL A 225 2.04 6.25 -24.06
CA VAL A 225 2.61 7.53 -24.48
C VAL A 225 1.69 8.04 -25.59
N ALA A 226 1.16 9.25 -25.46
CA ALA A 226 0.37 9.86 -26.51
C ALA A 226 1.26 10.15 -27.73
N ALA A 227 1.40 9.17 -28.62
CA ALA A 227 1.95 9.28 -29.96
C ALA A 227 1.01 8.52 -30.91
N ASP A 228 0.44 9.19 -31.91
CA ASP A 228 0.90 9.02 -33.28
C ASP A 228 0.31 10.07 -34.25
N ALA A 229 0.99 10.24 -35.37
CA ALA A 229 0.83 11.23 -36.43
C ALA A 229 -0.20 10.83 -37.51
N THR A 230 -0.69 11.82 -38.29
CA THR A 230 -0.70 11.86 -39.78
C THR A 230 -1.58 13.01 -40.32
N GLY A 231 -1.14 13.67 -41.40
CA GLY A 231 -2.02 14.22 -42.45
C GLY A 231 -2.18 15.75 -42.57
N HIS A 232 -1.67 16.31 -43.68
CA HIS A 232 -1.82 17.67 -44.19
C HIS A 232 -3.28 18.11 -44.48
N HIS A 233 -3.60 19.41 -44.34
CA HIS A 233 -3.88 20.37 -45.43
C HIS A 233 -4.33 21.75 -44.89
N ASP A 234 -4.33 22.73 -45.80
CA ASP A 234 -4.02 24.15 -45.64
C ASP A 234 -5.26 25.08 -45.78
N LEU A 235 -5.07 26.36 -45.41
CA LEU A 235 -5.81 27.60 -45.74
C LEU A 235 -7.11 27.96 -44.99
N GLY A 236 -7.14 29.21 -44.48
CA GLY A 236 -8.38 30.01 -44.45
C GLY A 236 -8.53 31.01 -43.31
N ALA A 237 -8.13 32.25 -43.58
CA ALA A 237 -8.21 33.47 -42.78
C ALA A 237 -9.44 33.73 -41.87
N ALA A 238 -9.10 34.42 -40.77
CA ALA A 238 -9.79 35.55 -40.13
C ALA A 238 -10.97 35.31 -39.17
N GLY A 239 -10.64 35.53 -37.88
CA GLY A 239 -11.48 36.27 -36.94
C GLY A 239 -12.19 35.40 -35.92
N GLU A 240 -11.58 35.13 -34.76
CA GLU A 240 -12.34 34.73 -33.58
C GLU A 240 -11.54 34.78 -32.27
N ARG A 241 -12.27 35.09 -31.19
CA ARG A 241 -11.81 35.16 -29.80
C ARG A 241 -10.98 33.92 -29.44
N ALA A 242 -9.81 34.12 -28.84
CA ALA A 242 -8.92 33.04 -28.43
C ALA A 242 -9.64 32.07 -27.46
N ARG A 243 -10.07 30.92 -28.00
CA ARG A 243 -10.44 29.75 -27.20
C ARG A 243 -9.14 29.03 -26.85
N ILE A 244 -8.74 29.10 -25.58
CA ILE A 244 -7.56 28.37 -25.08
C ILE A 244 -7.97 26.90 -24.93
N ALA A 245 -7.44 26.06 -25.81
CA ALA A 245 -7.52 24.60 -25.72
C ALA A 245 -6.77 24.10 -24.47
N PRO A 246 -7.07 22.90 -23.95
CA PRO A 246 -6.44 22.37 -22.74
C PRO A 246 -4.91 22.40 -22.88
N LEU A 247 -4.20 22.81 -21.84
CA LEU A 247 -2.75 23.00 -21.81
C LEU A 247 -1.92 21.69 -21.96
N VAL A 248 -2.48 20.66 -22.58
CA VAL A 248 -1.86 19.38 -22.85
C VAL A 248 -1.56 19.35 -24.35
N ARG A 249 -0.27 19.41 -24.73
CA ARG A 249 0.32 19.42 -26.10
C ARG A 249 0.79 20.78 -26.65
N ALA A 250 1.33 21.68 -25.82
CA ALA A 250 2.09 22.80 -26.38
C ALA A 250 3.47 22.30 -26.87
N ARG A 251 3.65 22.20 -28.20
CA ARG A 251 4.98 22.04 -28.83
C ARG A 251 5.84 23.30 -28.71
N GLU A 252 5.21 24.42 -28.41
CA GLU A 252 5.83 25.74 -28.28
C GLU A 252 5.75 26.25 -26.84
N PRO A 253 6.77 26.99 -26.36
CA PRO A 253 6.74 27.65 -25.06
C PRO A 253 5.58 28.66 -24.96
N VAL A 254 4.92 28.72 -23.80
CA VAL A 254 3.88 29.71 -23.52
C VAL A 254 4.54 30.96 -22.94
N ARG A 255 4.38 32.10 -23.59
CA ARG A 255 4.80 33.40 -23.05
C ARG A 255 3.61 34.02 -22.32
N VAL A 256 3.80 34.39 -21.05
CA VAL A 256 2.79 35.11 -20.27
C VAL A 256 3.12 36.62 -20.32
N PRO A 257 2.46 37.42 -21.18
CA PRO A 257 2.56 38.88 -21.14
C PRO A 257 1.87 39.44 -19.89
N GLY A 258 1.98 40.74 -19.61
CA GLY A 258 1.41 41.38 -18.41
C GLY A 258 -0.12 41.31 -18.24
N LEU A 259 -0.85 40.65 -19.15
CA LEU A 259 -2.28 40.31 -19.02
C LEU A 259 -2.36 38.78 -18.94
N GLY A 260 -2.62 38.25 -17.75
CA GLY A 260 -2.36 36.88 -17.30
C GLY A 260 -2.92 35.70 -18.12
N ALA A 261 -2.54 34.49 -17.70
CA ALA A 261 -2.98 33.22 -18.27
C ALA A 261 -3.98 32.52 -17.33
N VAL A 262 -5.09 32.01 -17.87
CA VAL A 262 -6.14 31.31 -17.09
C VAL A 262 -6.19 29.83 -17.45
N LEU A 263 -6.14 28.97 -16.43
CA LEU A 263 -6.30 27.52 -16.51
C LEU A 263 -7.59 27.10 -15.82
N ARG A 264 -8.37 26.21 -16.43
CA ARG A 264 -9.59 25.64 -15.84
C ARG A 264 -9.67 24.15 -16.11
N HIS A 265 -9.92 23.37 -15.07
CA HIS A 265 -10.01 21.92 -15.12
C HIS A 265 -11.15 21.44 -14.20
N ARG A 266 -11.83 20.37 -14.61
CA ARG A 266 -12.83 19.67 -13.80
C ARG A 266 -12.42 18.21 -13.59
N VAL A 267 -12.41 17.75 -12.35
CA VAL A 267 -12.03 16.38 -11.99
C VAL A 267 -13.19 15.73 -11.26
N HIS A 268 -13.59 14.53 -11.69
CA HIS A 268 -14.57 13.69 -11.00
C HIS A 268 -13.88 12.50 -10.36
N VAL A 269 -14.07 12.29 -9.06
CA VAL A 269 -13.50 11.14 -8.34
C VAL A 269 -14.62 10.21 -7.90
N ARG A 270 -14.62 8.98 -8.42
CA ARG A 270 -15.70 7.99 -8.21
C ARG A 270 -15.18 6.70 -7.59
N ALA A 271 -16.00 6.10 -6.73
CA ALA A 271 -15.92 4.67 -6.47
C ALA A 271 -16.63 3.93 -7.62
N GLY A 272 -16.03 2.89 -8.17
CA GLY A 272 -16.53 2.16 -9.33
C GLY A 272 -17.57 1.12 -8.91
N GLY A 273 -18.84 1.37 -9.23
CA GLY A 273 -19.93 0.41 -9.13
C GLY A 273 -21.02 0.74 -10.15
N HIS A 274 -21.76 -0.25 -10.64
CA HIS A 274 -22.95 0.01 -11.45
C HIS A 274 -24.05 0.70 -10.61
N PRO A 275 -24.91 1.52 -11.23
CA PRO A 275 -26.13 1.99 -10.57
C PRO A 275 -26.97 0.78 -10.15
N PRO A 276 -27.64 0.80 -9.00
CA PRO A 276 -28.49 -0.30 -8.58
C PRO A 276 -29.59 -0.53 -9.64
N ALA A 277 -29.76 -1.80 -10.03
CA ALA A 277 -30.91 -2.22 -10.82
C ALA A 277 -32.19 -1.80 -10.07
N ALA A 278 -33.12 -1.20 -10.81
CA ALA A 278 -34.42 -0.80 -10.29
C ALA A 278 -35.12 -2.00 -9.64
N LEU A 279 -35.43 -1.89 -8.35
CA LEU A 279 -36.30 -2.84 -7.67
C LEU A 279 -37.77 -2.53 -8.05
N PRO A 280 -38.59 -3.52 -8.42
CA PRO A 280 -40.02 -3.33 -8.59
C PRO A 280 -40.69 -3.08 -7.23
N GLY A 281 -41.69 -2.22 -7.23
CA GLY A 281 -42.37 -1.72 -6.04
C GLY A 281 -43.10 -2.79 -5.22
N GLY A 282 -43.29 -2.48 -3.93
CA GLY A 282 -44.08 -3.32 -3.04
C GLY A 282 -44.18 -2.77 -1.62
N ARG A 283 -45.23 -1.98 -1.38
CA ARG A 283 -46.03 -1.76 -0.16
C ARG A 283 -45.34 -1.53 1.20
N ARG A 284 -45.73 -0.38 1.79
CA ARG A 284 -45.54 -0.01 3.20
C ARG A 284 -46.38 -0.89 4.12
N GLU A 285 -45.76 -1.41 5.18
CA GLU A 285 -46.41 -1.68 6.46
C GLU A 285 -45.51 -1.19 7.61
N ARG A 286 -46.13 -0.53 8.60
CA ARG A 286 -45.54 -0.20 9.90
C ARG A 286 -45.76 -1.37 10.86
N PRO A 287 -44.90 -1.56 11.86
CA PRO A 287 -45.43 -1.37 13.22
C PRO A 287 -44.50 -0.77 14.28
N ALA A 288 -45.21 -0.23 15.27
CA ALA A 288 -44.98 0.08 16.69
C ALA A 288 -43.61 -0.07 17.41
N ARG A 289 -43.38 0.91 18.32
CA ARG A 289 -42.47 0.90 19.48
C ARG A 289 -42.84 -0.19 20.50
N PRO A 290 -41.89 -0.68 21.32
CA PRO A 290 -41.88 -0.29 22.76
C PRO A 290 -40.46 -0.21 23.38
N ARG A 291 -40.17 0.78 24.24
CA ARG A 291 -40.20 0.83 25.74
C ARG A 291 -38.86 0.53 26.42
N HIS A 292 -38.48 1.46 27.30
CA HIS A 292 -37.39 1.39 28.27
C HIS A 292 -37.53 0.24 29.26
N VAL A 293 -36.39 -0.38 29.64
CA VAL A 293 -36.22 -1.05 30.93
C VAL A 293 -34.83 -0.79 31.52
N ARG A 294 -34.86 -0.11 32.67
CA ARG A 294 -34.05 -0.11 33.90
C ARG A 294 -32.59 -0.57 33.92
N ARG A 295 -31.77 0.34 34.45
CA ARG A 295 -30.52 0.13 35.21
C ARG A 295 -30.76 -0.67 36.49
N THR A 296 -29.90 -1.64 36.74
CA THR A 296 -29.49 -2.16 38.06
C THR A 296 -27.96 -1.99 38.09
N GLY A 297 -27.28 -1.46 39.10
CA GLY A 297 -27.50 -1.54 40.54
C GLY A 297 -26.46 -2.52 41.11
N TRP A 298 -25.21 -2.08 41.27
CA TRP A 298 -24.17 -2.82 42.02
C TRP A 298 -23.56 -1.86 43.04
N GLU A 299 -24.05 -1.93 44.27
CA GLU A 299 -23.37 -1.44 45.47
C GLU A 299 -22.70 -2.65 46.12
N SER A 300 -21.40 -2.54 46.41
CA SER A 300 -20.74 -3.42 47.37
C SER A 300 -19.90 -2.59 48.33
N ALA A 301 -20.20 -2.82 49.61
CA ALA A 301 -19.69 -2.11 50.76
C ALA A 301 -18.23 -2.50 51.07
N PHE A 302 -17.40 -1.50 51.37
CA PHE A 302 -16.15 -1.71 52.10
C PHE A 302 -16.27 -1.12 53.50
N ARG A 303 -16.30 -2.03 54.49
CA ARG A 303 -16.15 -1.73 55.91
C ARG A 303 -14.67 -1.60 56.24
N ASN A 304 -14.25 -0.40 56.68
CA ASN A 304 -12.95 -0.16 57.29
C ASN A 304 -12.85 -0.91 58.65
N ARG A 305 -11.86 -1.80 58.78
CA ARG A 305 -11.29 -2.18 60.08
C ARG A 305 -9.88 -1.62 60.17
N ARG A 306 -9.67 -0.72 61.12
CA ARG A 306 -8.34 -0.33 61.59
C ARG A 306 -7.80 -1.46 62.46
N GLY A 307 -6.63 -1.97 62.12
CA GLY A 307 -5.82 -2.84 62.96
C GLY A 307 -4.38 -2.34 62.88
N GLU A 308 -3.87 -1.88 64.00
CA GLU A 308 -2.47 -1.51 64.20
C GLU A 308 -1.59 -2.76 64.11
N GLY A 309 -0.46 -2.66 63.41
CA GLY A 309 0.47 -3.78 63.22
C GLY A 309 1.76 -3.33 62.55
N THR A 310 2.73 -2.97 63.39
CA THR A 310 4.20 -3.07 63.22
C THR A 310 4.78 -3.14 61.80
N ALA A 311 5.53 -2.09 61.46
CA ALA A 311 6.36 -1.99 60.27
C ALA A 311 7.37 -3.14 60.14
N VAL A 312 7.29 -3.85 59.03
CA VAL A 312 8.38 -4.65 58.48
C VAL A 312 8.76 -3.97 57.17
N THR A 313 9.85 -3.21 57.16
CA THR A 313 10.44 -2.65 55.94
C THR A 313 11.14 -3.76 55.16
N ALA A 314 10.34 -4.56 54.45
CA ALA A 314 10.82 -5.25 53.27
C ALA A 314 10.74 -4.24 52.12
N GLY A 315 11.83 -4.07 51.37
CA GLY A 315 11.89 -3.16 50.23
C GLY A 315 10.76 -3.47 49.25
N LEU A 316 9.74 -2.62 49.24
CA LEU A 316 8.78 -2.57 48.16
C LEU A 316 9.56 -2.15 46.92
N GLU A 317 9.80 -3.09 45.99
CA GLU A 317 10.01 -2.71 44.60
C GLU A 317 8.77 -1.90 44.21
N LEU A 318 8.92 -0.58 44.21
CA LEU A 318 7.92 0.31 43.66
C LEU A 318 7.81 -0.09 42.19
N GLY A 319 6.72 -0.78 41.84
CA GLY A 319 6.42 -1.16 40.46
C GLY A 319 6.51 0.05 39.52
N ARG A 320 6.63 -0.21 38.22
CA ARG A 320 6.84 0.86 37.22
C ARG A 320 5.76 1.95 37.37
N VAL A 321 6.18 3.13 37.79
CA VAL A 321 5.31 4.30 37.90
C VAL A 321 5.24 4.98 36.53
N ALA A 322 4.06 5.45 36.15
CA ALA A 322 3.85 6.25 34.95
C ALA A 322 4.86 7.42 34.89
N GLY A 323 5.34 7.73 33.68
CA GLY A 323 6.28 8.84 33.46
C GLY A 323 5.68 10.20 33.85
N PRO A 324 6.47 11.28 33.87
CA PRO A 324 5.94 12.64 34.06
C PRO A 324 4.91 12.94 32.95
N GLY A 325 3.62 12.87 33.28
CA GLY A 325 2.51 12.90 32.33
C GLY A 325 1.41 11.86 32.59
N GLY A 326 1.67 10.85 33.43
CA GLY A 326 0.69 9.80 33.73
C GLY A 326 0.55 8.75 32.63
N GLU A 327 1.43 8.76 31.62
CA GLU A 327 1.48 7.73 30.58
C GLU A 327 2.12 6.45 31.11
N GLU A 328 1.51 5.31 30.78
CA GLU A 328 2.09 3.99 31.06
C GLU A 328 3.48 3.89 30.42
N PRO A 329 4.48 3.37 31.16
CA PRO A 329 5.83 3.24 30.63
C PRO A 329 5.84 2.25 29.45
N ALA A 330 6.56 2.60 28.38
CA ALA A 330 6.67 1.74 27.21
C ALA A 330 7.16 0.33 27.59
N GLU A 331 6.51 -0.69 27.02
CA GLU A 331 6.88 -2.09 27.24
C GLU A 331 8.35 -2.33 26.85
N PRO A 332 9.17 -2.93 27.71
CA PRO A 332 10.54 -3.24 27.39
C PRO A 332 10.54 -4.43 26.42
N GLY A 333 10.87 -4.19 25.15
CA GLY A 333 11.06 -5.27 24.18
C GLY A 333 9.76 -5.85 23.63
N LEU A 334 9.69 -7.18 23.48
CA LEU A 334 8.57 -7.87 22.86
C LEU A 334 7.34 -7.98 23.76
N SER A 335 6.16 -7.80 23.17
CA SER A 335 4.87 -8.05 23.82
C SER A 335 3.87 -8.65 22.82
N LEU A 336 2.85 -9.35 23.33
CA LEU A 336 1.82 -10.01 22.55
C LEU A 336 0.44 -9.59 23.04
N VAL A 337 -0.41 -9.11 22.14
CA VAL A 337 -1.82 -8.80 22.42
C VAL A 337 -2.70 -9.85 21.75
N HIS A 338 -3.58 -10.49 22.52
CA HIS A 338 -4.53 -11.48 22.01
C HIS A 338 -5.93 -10.90 21.86
N GLU A 339 -6.33 -10.61 20.63
CA GLU A 339 -7.75 -10.43 20.30
C GLU A 339 -8.39 -11.81 20.15
N GLN A 340 -9.11 -12.22 21.21
CA GLN A 340 -9.76 -13.52 21.30
C GLN A 340 -10.67 -13.76 20.09
N ASN A 341 -10.59 -14.98 19.54
CA ASN A 341 -11.29 -15.42 18.33
C ASN A 341 -11.03 -14.57 17.08
N LYS A 342 -9.83 -13.97 16.96
CA LYS A 342 -9.50 -13.11 15.83
C LYS A 342 -8.03 -13.13 15.46
N ALA A 343 -7.16 -12.59 16.32
CA ALA A 343 -5.75 -12.41 15.98
C ALA A 343 -4.83 -12.26 17.19
N LEU A 344 -3.53 -12.44 16.94
CA LEU A 344 -2.44 -12.07 17.84
C LEU A 344 -1.69 -10.88 17.23
N THR A 345 -1.35 -9.86 18.02
CA THR A 345 -0.50 -8.75 17.57
C THR A 345 0.79 -8.74 18.38
N ALA A 346 1.92 -8.96 17.70
CA ALA A 346 3.25 -8.87 18.30
C ALA A 346 3.78 -7.45 18.15
N ARG A 347 4.38 -6.93 19.22
CA ARG A 347 4.95 -5.58 19.27
C ARG A 347 6.37 -5.59 19.80
N TRP A 348 7.18 -4.63 19.37
CA TRP A 348 8.49 -4.30 19.91
C TRP A 348 8.48 -2.88 20.43
N ARG A 349 8.72 -2.68 21.74
CA ARG A 349 8.71 -1.37 22.40
C ARG A 349 7.44 -0.56 22.09
N GLY A 350 6.30 -1.24 22.09
CA GLY A 350 4.99 -0.66 21.77
C GLY A 350 4.66 -0.56 20.27
N ALA A 351 5.64 -0.62 19.36
CA ALA A 351 5.41 -0.60 17.92
C ALA A 351 4.99 -1.98 17.39
N GLU A 352 3.97 -2.04 16.53
CA GLU A 352 3.50 -3.29 15.93
C GLU A 352 4.53 -3.87 14.96
N LEU A 353 4.97 -5.11 15.20
CA LEU A 353 5.79 -5.87 14.24
C LEU A 353 4.89 -6.61 13.25
N PHE A 354 3.89 -7.31 13.77
CA PHE A 354 2.92 -7.99 12.93
C PHE A 354 1.61 -8.28 13.64
N ARG A 355 0.60 -8.59 12.82
CA ARG A 355 -0.64 -9.22 13.25
C ARG A 355 -0.79 -10.59 12.61
N TYR A 356 -0.96 -11.62 13.44
CA TYR A 356 -1.28 -12.98 13.03
C TYR A 356 -2.77 -13.26 13.17
N VAL A 357 -3.50 -13.26 12.06
CA VAL A 357 -4.94 -13.54 12.04
C VAL A 357 -5.13 -15.05 11.95
N TYR A 358 -5.65 -15.66 13.01
CA TYR A 358 -5.86 -17.11 13.08
C TYR A 358 -7.32 -17.52 12.85
N GLN A 359 -8.27 -16.57 12.92
CA GLN A 359 -9.66 -16.75 12.48
C GLN A 359 -9.97 -15.82 11.30
N PRO A 360 -9.56 -16.21 10.07
CA PRO A 360 -9.85 -15.47 8.84
C PRO A 360 -11.36 -15.38 8.59
N TRP A 361 -11.83 -14.21 8.15
CA TRP A 361 -13.24 -13.94 7.81
C TRP A 361 -13.49 -13.87 6.30
N GLU A 362 -12.44 -14.11 5.50
CA GLU A 362 -12.50 -14.03 4.05
C GLU A 362 -13.41 -15.12 3.43
N PRO A 363 -13.95 -14.89 2.22
CA PRO A 363 -14.80 -15.87 1.55
C PRO A 363 -14.06 -17.16 1.19
N GLN A 364 -14.81 -18.23 0.94
CA GLN A 364 -14.27 -19.55 0.56
C GLN A 364 -13.32 -19.48 -0.64
N LEU A 365 -13.64 -18.63 -1.64
CA LEU A 365 -12.79 -18.37 -2.82
C LEU A 365 -11.34 -18.00 -2.47
N GLU A 366 -11.10 -17.46 -1.28
CA GLU A 366 -9.76 -17.07 -0.82
C GLU A 366 -9.09 -18.12 0.06
N ALA A 367 -9.67 -19.33 0.11
CA ALA A 367 -9.28 -20.46 0.93
C ALA A 367 -8.90 -20.02 2.36
N PRO A 368 -9.87 -19.69 3.23
CA PRO A 368 -9.60 -19.10 4.55
C PRO A 368 -8.49 -19.84 5.30
N LYS A 369 -7.43 -19.12 5.66
CA LYS A 369 -6.24 -19.67 6.34
C LYS A 369 -5.57 -18.62 7.22
N PRO A 370 -4.83 -19.01 8.28
CA PRO A 370 -4.09 -18.05 9.07
C PRO A 370 -3.00 -17.34 8.26
N TYR A 371 -2.76 -16.06 8.58
CA TYR A 371 -1.76 -15.23 7.90
C TYR A 371 -1.16 -14.16 8.81
N PHE A 372 0.04 -13.69 8.45
CA PHE A 372 0.71 -12.54 9.06
C PHE A 372 0.52 -11.30 8.19
N HIS A 373 -0.33 -10.37 8.62
CA HIS A 373 -0.46 -9.04 8.02
C HIS A 373 -1.19 -8.07 8.98
N PRO A 374 -0.73 -6.82 9.13
CA PRO A 374 0.51 -6.26 8.57
C PRO A 374 1.77 -6.93 9.11
N LEU A 375 2.89 -6.72 8.41
CA LEU A 375 4.26 -7.08 8.78
C LEU A 375 5.09 -5.82 8.61
N ARG A 376 5.84 -5.42 9.63
CA ARG A 376 6.59 -4.17 9.68
C ARG A 376 8.02 -4.41 10.12
N THR A 377 8.94 -3.56 9.70
CA THR A 377 10.30 -3.51 10.25
C THR A 377 10.32 -2.99 11.70
N LEU A 378 11.48 -2.98 12.36
CA LEU A 378 11.59 -2.36 13.69
C LEU A 378 11.34 -0.84 13.62
N GLY A 379 11.74 -0.19 12.52
CA GLY A 379 11.41 1.20 12.21
C GLY A 379 9.93 1.47 11.89
N GLY A 380 9.12 0.42 11.69
CA GLY A 380 7.68 0.51 11.48
C GLY A 380 7.24 0.48 10.01
N ASP A 381 8.17 0.32 9.07
CA ASP A 381 7.88 0.29 7.62
C ASP A 381 7.16 -0.99 7.21
N LEU A 382 6.07 -0.86 6.46
CA LEU A 382 5.22 -1.99 6.06
C LEU A 382 5.87 -2.81 4.93
N VAL A 383 6.18 -4.08 5.19
CA VAL A 383 6.81 -5.00 4.22
C VAL A 383 5.85 -6.07 3.68
N SER A 384 4.54 -5.88 3.79
CA SER A 384 3.56 -6.84 3.27
C SER A 384 2.31 -6.19 2.69
N LEU A 385 1.60 -6.92 1.84
CA LEU A 385 0.33 -6.53 1.25
C LEU A 385 -0.75 -7.56 1.53
N TYR A 386 -1.99 -7.11 1.60
CA TYR A 386 -3.16 -7.93 1.89
C TYR A 386 -4.26 -7.73 0.85
N ARG A 387 -4.81 -8.84 0.37
CA ARG A 387 -5.90 -8.96 -0.62
C ARG A 387 -5.75 -7.97 -1.78
N PRO A 388 -4.61 -7.98 -2.50
CA PRO A 388 -4.44 -7.10 -3.64
C PRO A 388 -5.51 -7.41 -4.71
N HIS A 389 -5.99 -6.38 -5.41
CA HIS A 389 -7.11 -6.53 -6.35
C HIS A 389 -6.86 -7.52 -7.50
N ASP A 390 -5.59 -7.81 -7.83
CA ASP A 390 -5.19 -8.79 -8.84
C ASP A 390 -5.25 -10.24 -8.31
N HIS A 391 -5.10 -10.41 -6.99
CA HIS A 391 -5.00 -11.71 -6.33
C HIS A 391 -5.54 -11.59 -4.90
N VAL A 392 -6.87 -11.53 -4.75
CA VAL A 392 -7.51 -11.27 -3.46
C VAL A 392 -7.17 -12.31 -2.38
N TRP A 393 -6.72 -13.50 -2.77
CA TRP A 393 -6.26 -14.54 -1.84
C TRP A 393 -4.82 -14.36 -1.31
N HIS A 394 -4.03 -13.39 -1.80
CA HIS A 394 -2.68 -13.12 -1.27
C HIS A 394 -2.73 -12.32 0.05
N LYS A 395 -2.10 -12.84 1.11
CA LYS A 395 -2.22 -12.30 2.49
C LYS A 395 -0.87 -12.31 3.20
N GLY A 396 -0.10 -11.22 3.08
CA GLY A 396 1.19 -11.05 3.74
C GLY A 396 2.07 -12.29 3.68
N ILE A 397 2.40 -12.89 4.83
CA ILE A 397 2.96 -14.26 4.90
C ILE A 397 1.86 -15.25 5.25
N SER A 398 1.71 -16.31 4.46
CA SER A 398 0.81 -17.42 4.79
C SER A 398 1.33 -18.74 4.21
N TRP A 399 1.02 -19.84 4.89
CA TRP A 399 1.28 -21.17 4.38
C TRP A 399 0.20 -21.54 3.37
N SER A 400 0.56 -21.50 2.09
CA SER A 400 -0.40 -21.51 0.98
C SER A 400 -0.03 -22.60 -0.01
N LEU A 401 -0.94 -23.56 -0.22
CA LEU A 401 -0.69 -24.76 -1.02
C LEU A 401 -1.74 -24.92 -2.12
N CYS A 402 -1.32 -24.93 -3.38
CA CYS A 402 -2.23 -24.88 -4.52
C CYS A 402 -2.76 -26.24 -4.95
N ASN A 403 -2.02 -27.31 -4.63
CA ASN A 403 -2.32 -28.67 -5.01
C ASN A 403 -2.02 -29.59 -3.82
N VAL A 404 -3.06 -29.95 -3.07
CA VAL A 404 -3.03 -30.96 -2.00
C VAL A 404 -4.03 -32.05 -2.39
N GLY A 405 -3.53 -33.07 -3.10
CA GLY A 405 -4.38 -33.96 -3.88
C GLY A 405 -5.14 -33.16 -4.95
N ALA A 406 -6.47 -33.22 -4.90
CA ALA A 406 -7.35 -32.44 -5.77
C ALA A 406 -7.72 -31.05 -5.20
N GLU A 407 -7.31 -30.75 -3.96
CA GLU A 407 -7.77 -29.58 -3.22
C GLU A 407 -6.80 -28.39 -3.35
N ASN A 408 -7.38 -27.19 -3.26
CA ASN A 408 -6.68 -25.92 -3.33
C ASN A 408 -6.75 -25.19 -1.98
N PHE A 409 -5.66 -25.14 -1.23
CA PHE A 409 -5.55 -24.35 0.00
C PHE A 409 -4.79 -23.03 -0.24
N TRP A 410 -4.63 -22.60 -1.49
CA TRP A 410 -4.13 -21.29 -1.88
C TRP A 410 -5.27 -20.28 -2.01
N GLY A 411 -6.35 -20.69 -2.67
CA GLY A 411 -7.49 -19.87 -3.07
C GLY A 411 -7.45 -19.51 -4.56
N GLY A 412 -8.58 -19.03 -5.09
CA GLY A 412 -8.73 -18.66 -6.49
C GLY A 412 -8.69 -19.86 -7.44
N PRO A 413 -8.44 -19.61 -8.74
CA PRO A 413 -8.50 -20.66 -9.75
C PRO A 413 -7.42 -21.74 -9.59
N THR A 414 -7.81 -23.00 -9.76
CA THR A 414 -6.90 -24.15 -9.85
C THR A 414 -6.35 -24.27 -11.27
N TYR A 415 -5.04 -24.54 -11.41
CA TYR A 415 -4.44 -24.82 -12.72
C TYR A 415 -4.62 -26.30 -13.09
N LEU A 416 -5.21 -26.55 -14.26
CA LEU A 416 -5.42 -27.87 -14.82
C LEU A 416 -4.54 -28.08 -16.05
N ARG A 417 -3.88 -29.24 -16.13
CA ARG A 417 -2.99 -29.59 -17.25
C ARG A 417 -3.79 -29.56 -18.56
N GLY A 418 -3.31 -28.81 -19.55
CA GLY A 418 -3.95 -28.69 -20.86
C GLY A 418 -5.21 -27.81 -20.90
N GLU A 419 -5.74 -27.39 -19.74
CA GLU A 419 -6.98 -26.60 -19.65
C GLU A 419 -6.78 -25.20 -19.06
N GLY A 420 -5.63 -24.95 -18.42
CA GLY A 420 -5.30 -23.66 -17.83
C GLY A 420 -5.96 -23.45 -16.46
N TYR A 421 -6.09 -22.19 -16.04
CA TYR A 421 -6.76 -21.86 -14.78
C TYR A 421 -8.27 -21.97 -14.92
N ARG A 422 -8.90 -22.69 -13.98
CA ARG A 422 -10.36 -22.74 -13.81
C ARG A 422 -10.72 -22.61 -12.35
N GLN A 423 -11.79 -21.86 -12.08
CA GLN A 423 -12.38 -21.86 -10.75
C GLN A 423 -13.13 -23.18 -10.56
N LEU A 424 -12.72 -23.95 -9.55
CA LEU A 424 -13.37 -25.20 -9.14
C LEU A 424 -13.95 -25.02 -7.73
N ASP A 425 -14.79 -25.95 -7.30
CA ASP A 425 -15.31 -26.04 -5.94
C ASP A 425 -14.37 -26.86 -5.04
N ASN A 426 -13.10 -26.47 -4.99
CA ASN A 426 -12.04 -27.16 -4.25
C ASN A 426 -11.19 -26.24 -3.37
N ASP A 427 -11.63 -25.00 -3.14
CA ASP A 427 -10.93 -24.06 -2.27
C ASP A 427 -11.14 -24.48 -0.80
N GLY A 428 -10.14 -25.08 -0.17
CA GLY A 428 -10.19 -25.57 1.21
C GLY A 428 -10.00 -24.50 2.29
N THR A 429 -9.94 -24.92 3.54
CA THR A 429 -9.79 -24.04 4.71
C THR A 429 -8.81 -24.60 5.72
N GLN A 430 -7.93 -23.76 6.26
CA GLN A 430 -7.11 -24.06 7.44
C GLN A 430 -7.81 -23.46 8.66
N LYS A 431 -8.50 -24.31 9.41
CA LYS A 431 -9.38 -23.93 10.52
C LYS A 431 -8.62 -23.98 11.84
N HIS A 432 -8.57 -22.86 12.55
CA HIS A 432 -8.05 -22.80 13.92
C HIS A 432 -8.88 -23.67 14.87
N VAL A 433 -8.21 -24.57 15.58
CA VAL A 433 -8.80 -25.39 16.64
C VAL A 433 -8.51 -24.77 18.01
N GLY A 434 -7.26 -24.41 18.25
CA GLY A 434 -6.83 -23.84 19.53
C GLY A 434 -5.35 -23.45 19.51
N PHE A 435 -4.90 -22.92 20.65
CA PHE A 435 -3.47 -22.73 20.92
C PHE A 435 -3.03 -23.70 22.00
N SER A 436 -2.02 -24.51 21.70
CA SER A 436 -1.34 -25.38 22.67
C SER A 436 -0.20 -24.65 23.39
N ARG A 437 0.25 -23.49 22.86
CA ARG A 437 1.23 -22.60 23.51
C ARG A 437 1.01 -21.15 23.10
N LEU A 438 1.05 -20.24 24.09
CA LEU A 438 1.05 -18.78 23.92
C LEU A 438 1.91 -18.16 25.01
N ASP A 439 3.22 -18.07 24.78
CA ASP A 439 4.16 -17.46 25.72
C ASP A 439 4.71 -16.16 25.13
N ALA A 440 4.76 -15.11 25.94
CA ALA A 440 5.37 -13.83 25.56
C ALA A 440 6.29 -13.35 26.67
N ARG A 441 7.55 -13.09 26.31
CA ARG A 441 8.58 -12.49 27.14
C ARG A 441 9.24 -11.34 26.37
N PRO A 442 9.85 -10.35 27.05
CA PRO A 442 10.56 -9.26 26.39
C PRO A 442 11.56 -9.68 25.31
N GLU A 443 12.16 -10.85 25.44
CA GLU A 443 13.21 -11.37 24.55
C GLU A 443 12.65 -12.28 23.45
N GLN A 444 11.50 -12.92 23.67
CA GLN A 444 10.94 -13.91 22.75
C GLN A 444 9.43 -14.12 22.93
N ILE A 445 8.74 -14.31 21.81
CA ILE A 445 7.35 -14.79 21.78
C ILE A 445 7.37 -16.21 21.18
N ASP A 446 6.62 -17.13 21.78
CA ASP A 446 6.44 -18.51 21.30
C ASP A 446 4.96 -18.85 21.18
N VAL A 447 4.55 -19.33 20.01
CA VAL A 447 3.18 -19.73 19.73
C VAL A 447 3.15 -21.12 19.12
N ALA A 448 2.26 -21.97 19.62
CA ALA A 448 1.88 -23.23 18.99
C ALA A 448 0.37 -23.28 18.81
N GLN A 449 -0.06 -23.50 17.57
CA GLN A 449 -1.45 -23.50 17.13
C GLN A 449 -1.81 -24.84 16.52
N ASP A 450 -2.97 -25.36 16.90
CA ASP A 450 -3.57 -26.55 16.32
C ASP A 450 -4.57 -26.16 15.22
N LEU A 451 -4.48 -26.83 14.08
CA LEU A 451 -5.19 -26.52 12.85
C LEU A 451 -5.81 -27.78 12.23
N GLU A 452 -6.98 -27.63 11.62
CA GLU A 452 -7.64 -28.63 10.77
C GLU A 452 -7.64 -28.15 9.32
N TRP A 453 -7.23 -28.99 8.38
CA TRP A 453 -7.30 -28.74 6.95
C TRP A 453 -8.52 -29.42 6.38
N VAL A 454 -9.52 -28.62 6.05
CA VAL A 454 -10.84 -29.09 5.62
C VAL A 454 -11.04 -28.70 4.16
N THR A 455 -11.44 -29.66 3.32
CA THR A 455 -11.78 -29.40 1.91
C THR A 455 -12.98 -28.49 1.79
N GLN A 456 -13.23 -27.91 0.60
CA GLN A 456 -14.44 -27.13 0.38
C GLN A 456 -15.72 -27.96 0.64
N ALA A 457 -15.67 -29.26 0.35
CA ALA A 457 -16.76 -30.21 0.60
C ALA A 457 -16.91 -30.63 2.09
N GLY A 458 -16.07 -30.11 2.99
CA GLY A 458 -16.15 -30.38 4.43
C GLY A 458 -15.40 -31.62 4.92
N LYS A 459 -14.57 -32.27 4.07
CA LYS A 459 -13.77 -33.44 4.47
C LYS A 459 -12.50 -32.98 5.20
N LEU A 460 -12.22 -33.53 6.38
CA LEU A 460 -10.94 -33.35 7.05
C LEU A 460 -9.83 -34.14 6.31
N MET A 461 -8.74 -33.46 5.95
CA MET A 461 -7.59 -34.08 5.29
C MET A 461 -6.37 -34.17 6.21
N PHE A 462 -5.99 -33.05 6.83
CA PHE A 462 -4.82 -32.98 7.70
C PHE A 462 -5.15 -32.33 9.04
N THR A 463 -4.47 -32.78 10.08
CA THR A 463 -4.28 -31.98 11.30
C THR A 463 -2.89 -31.38 11.27
N GLU A 464 -2.76 -30.11 11.64
CA GLU A 464 -1.48 -29.40 11.67
C GLU A 464 -1.19 -28.85 13.06
N VAL A 465 0.06 -29.04 13.52
CA VAL A 465 0.64 -28.22 14.59
C VAL A 465 1.55 -27.19 13.95
N ARG A 466 1.12 -25.92 13.99
CA ARG A 466 1.88 -24.78 13.49
C ARG A 466 2.57 -24.07 14.64
N ARG A 467 3.86 -23.85 14.52
CA ARG A 467 4.63 -23.09 15.51
C ARG A 467 5.25 -21.87 14.88
N PHE A 468 5.29 -20.78 15.64
CA PHE A 468 6.14 -19.66 15.30
C PHE A 468 6.74 -19.03 16.54
N SER A 469 7.97 -18.53 16.38
CA SER A 469 8.70 -17.82 17.43
C SER A 469 9.24 -16.52 16.88
N VAL A 470 9.30 -15.49 17.74
CA VAL A 470 9.69 -14.13 17.35
C VAL A 470 10.80 -13.65 18.24
N ARG A 471 11.85 -13.06 17.65
CA ARG A 471 12.94 -12.39 18.37
C ARG A 471 13.34 -11.11 17.66
N ALA A 472 13.56 -10.03 18.41
CA ALA A 472 14.14 -8.81 17.86
C ALA A 472 15.67 -8.86 17.90
N HIS A 473 16.33 -8.34 16.86
CA HIS A 473 17.78 -8.18 16.73
C HIS A 473 18.10 -6.69 16.46
N PRO A 474 18.02 -5.80 17.48
CA PRO A 474 18.20 -4.36 17.29
C PRO A 474 19.60 -3.97 16.81
N ASP A 475 20.61 -4.80 17.10
CA ASP A 475 21.99 -4.68 16.59
C ASP A 475 22.06 -4.77 15.06
N LEU A 476 21.11 -5.48 14.44
CA LEU A 476 21.00 -5.64 13.00
C LEU A 476 19.93 -4.74 12.38
N GLY A 477 19.15 -3.99 13.18
CA GLY A 477 17.95 -3.30 12.70
C GLY A 477 16.92 -4.28 12.13
N ALA A 478 16.79 -5.47 12.71
CA ALA A 478 15.95 -6.54 12.18
C ALA A 478 15.21 -7.30 13.28
N TRP A 479 14.22 -8.08 12.89
CA TRP A 479 13.62 -9.10 13.74
C TRP A 479 13.37 -10.38 12.94
N GLN A 480 13.29 -11.50 13.65
CA GLN A 480 13.18 -12.84 13.11
C GLN A 480 11.82 -13.45 13.44
N LEU A 481 11.20 -14.07 12.44
CA LEU A 481 10.07 -14.99 12.55
C LEU A 481 10.57 -16.41 12.22
N CYS A 482 10.72 -17.27 13.23
CA CYS A 482 10.91 -18.70 13.02
C CYS A 482 9.54 -19.35 12.82
N TYR A 483 9.38 -20.20 11.82
CA TYR A 483 8.11 -20.82 11.43
C TYR A 483 8.29 -22.34 11.24
N ALA A 484 7.37 -23.13 11.78
CA ALA A 484 7.29 -24.57 11.52
C ALA A 484 5.85 -25.02 11.29
N SER A 485 5.68 -25.96 10.36
CA SER A 485 4.42 -26.65 10.11
C SER A 485 4.64 -28.16 10.19
N GLN A 486 3.87 -28.84 11.03
CA GLN A 486 3.82 -30.31 11.11
C GLN A 486 2.43 -30.77 10.70
N MET A 487 2.29 -31.29 9.48
CA MET A 487 1.01 -31.69 8.89
C MET A 487 0.89 -33.21 8.88
N ARG A 488 -0.02 -33.75 9.69
CA ARG A 488 -0.32 -35.19 9.73
C ARG A 488 -1.49 -35.52 8.81
N ASN A 489 -1.29 -36.48 7.91
CA ASN A 489 -2.34 -36.94 7.01
C ASN A 489 -3.36 -37.81 7.78
N THR A 490 -4.60 -37.35 7.81
CA THR A 490 -5.74 -38.00 8.48
C THR A 490 -6.83 -38.44 7.51
N SER A 491 -6.59 -38.31 6.20
CA SER A 491 -7.59 -38.57 5.16
C SER A 491 -7.91 -40.05 4.93
N GLY A 492 -7.04 -40.96 5.39
CA GLY A 492 -7.15 -42.41 5.18
C GLY A 492 -6.51 -42.91 3.87
N GLU A 493 -6.00 -42.02 3.03
CA GLU A 493 -5.34 -42.33 1.75
C GLU A 493 -4.04 -41.53 1.59
N THR A 494 -3.17 -41.94 0.66
CA THR A 494 -1.99 -41.14 0.31
C THR A 494 -2.43 -39.85 -0.40
N VAL A 495 -1.89 -38.72 0.03
CA VAL A 495 -2.18 -37.40 -0.56
C VAL A 495 -0.89 -36.82 -1.12
N SER A 496 -0.95 -36.44 -2.39
CA SER A 496 0.18 -35.86 -3.12
C SER A 496 0.17 -34.33 -3.07
N PHE A 497 1.28 -33.72 -2.66
CA PHE A 497 1.48 -32.27 -2.64
C PHE A 497 2.21 -31.84 -3.91
N GLY A 498 1.76 -30.76 -4.53
CA GLY A 498 2.36 -30.28 -5.78
C GLY A 498 2.17 -28.78 -5.99
N SER A 499 2.29 -28.38 -7.25
CA SER A 499 2.10 -27.01 -7.70
C SER A 499 1.58 -26.99 -9.14
N PRO A 500 1.19 -25.83 -9.67
CA PRO A 500 0.92 -25.70 -11.09
C PRO A 500 2.06 -26.20 -12.00
N THR A 501 3.33 -26.09 -11.59
CA THR A 501 4.45 -26.66 -12.36
C THR A 501 4.37 -28.17 -12.45
N THR A 502 4.03 -28.88 -11.36
CA THR A 502 3.81 -30.33 -11.43
C THR A 502 2.63 -30.69 -12.34
N LYS A 503 1.66 -29.77 -12.48
CA LYS A 503 0.55 -29.88 -13.44
C LYS A 503 0.87 -29.35 -14.85
N GLY A 504 2.13 -28.99 -15.14
CA GLY A 504 2.60 -28.61 -16.48
C GLY A 504 2.56 -27.12 -16.79
N ARG A 505 2.47 -26.25 -15.78
CA ARG A 505 2.65 -24.80 -15.91
C ARG A 505 4.08 -24.41 -15.55
N GLU A 506 4.90 -24.16 -16.55
CA GLU A 506 6.28 -23.72 -16.31
C GLU A 506 6.36 -22.46 -15.42
N ALA A 507 7.39 -22.39 -14.57
CA ALA A 507 7.68 -21.25 -13.69
C ALA A 507 6.52 -20.83 -12.76
N ALA A 508 5.76 -21.79 -12.25
CA ALA A 508 4.59 -21.56 -11.41
C ALA A 508 4.54 -22.43 -10.16
N GLY A 509 5.70 -22.66 -9.54
CA GLY A 509 5.86 -23.56 -8.40
C GLY A 509 5.56 -22.94 -7.04
N TYR A 510 4.47 -22.16 -6.89
CA TYR A 510 4.29 -21.27 -5.74
C TYR A 510 3.74 -21.90 -4.44
N SER A 511 3.62 -23.23 -4.32
CA SER A 511 3.15 -23.89 -3.09
C SER A 511 4.21 -23.89 -1.98
N GLY A 512 3.96 -23.18 -0.87
CA GLY A 512 4.89 -23.09 0.27
C GLY A 512 4.58 -21.94 1.25
N LEU A 513 5.61 -21.44 1.96
CA LEU A 513 5.49 -20.30 2.87
C LEU A 513 5.55 -19.00 2.06
N PHE A 514 4.42 -18.59 1.50
CA PHE A 514 4.37 -17.51 0.55
C PHE A 514 4.30 -16.14 1.21
N TRP A 515 5.14 -15.22 0.73
CA TRP A 515 5.09 -13.81 1.05
C TRP A 515 4.65 -12.96 -0.14
N ARG A 516 3.73 -12.02 0.13
CA ARG A 516 3.33 -10.95 -0.79
C ARG A 516 3.79 -9.60 -0.25
N GLY A 517 4.75 -8.99 -0.94
CA GLY A 517 5.26 -7.65 -0.63
C GLY A 517 4.33 -6.50 -1.06
N PRO A 518 4.60 -5.27 -0.59
CA PRO A 518 3.92 -4.05 -1.01
C PRO A 518 4.03 -3.80 -2.52
N ARG A 519 3.12 -3.02 -3.10
CA ARG A 519 3.23 -2.63 -4.52
C ARG A 519 4.44 -1.75 -4.83
N SER A 520 4.91 -0.97 -3.85
CA SER A 520 6.12 -0.16 -4.00
C SER A 520 7.38 -1.03 -4.16
N PHE A 521 7.30 -2.34 -3.86
CA PHE A 521 8.40 -3.28 -4.04
C PHE A 521 8.40 -3.94 -5.43
N SER A 522 7.42 -3.65 -6.30
CA SER A 522 7.51 -4.02 -7.71
C SER A 522 8.76 -3.39 -8.34
N GLY A 523 9.54 -4.19 -9.06
CA GLY A 523 10.87 -3.81 -9.57
C GLY A 523 11.98 -3.87 -8.51
N GLY A 524 11.73 -4.50 -7.36
CA GLY A 524 12.72 -4.72 -6.31
C GLY A 524 13.85 -5.66 -6.73
N VAL A 525 14.82 -5.85 -5.85
CA VAL A 525 16.01 -6.67 -6.09
C VAL A 525 15.93 -7.96 -5.29
N VAL A 526 16.10 -9.09 -5.95
CA VAL A 526 16.26 -10.41 -5.34
C VAL A 526 17.74 -10.61 -5.04
N VAL A 527 18.05 -11.12 -3.86
CA VAL A 527 19.43 -11.32 -3.38
C VAL A 527 19.61 -12.78 -3.00
N THR A 528 20.66 -13.43 -3.48
CA THR A 528 21.06 -14.80 -3.14
C THR A 528 22.53 -14.80 -2.72
N PRO A 529 23.07 -15.92 -2.19
CA PRO A 529 24.51 -16.01 -1.91
C PRO A 529 25.39 -15.75 -3.14
N GLU A 530 24.90 -16.07 -4.33
CA GLU A 530 25.62 -15.97 -5.59
C GLU A 530 25.55 -14.57 -6.24
N GLY A 531 24.67 -13.69 -5.77
CA GLY A 531 24.54 -12.34 -6.29
C GLY A 531 23.12 -11.77 -6.22
N THR A 532 22.86 -10.78 -7.09
CA THR A 532 21.56 -10.10 -7.16
C THR A 532 20.90 -10.29 -8.51
N GLY A 533 19.57 -10.30 -8.54
CA GLY A 533 18.78 -10.40 -9.77
C GLY A 533 17.32 -9.99 -9.57
N GLY A 534 16.45 -10.50 -10.44
CA GLY A 534 15.00 -10.30 -10.42
C GLY A 534 14.23 -11.58 -10.74
N ASP A 535 13.34 -11.51 -11.74
CA ASP A 535 12.45 -12.60 -12.13
C ASP A 535 13.21 -13.83 -12.70
N GLU A 536 14.43 -13.62 -13.23
CA GLU A 536 15.30 -14.69 -13.75
C GLU A 536 15.80 -15.66 -12.69
N LEU A 537 15.68 -15.32 -11.40
CA LEU A 537 16.01 -16.21 -10.27
C LEU A 537 14.84 -17.16 -9.90
N MET A 538 13.74 -17.13 -10.65
CA MET A 538 12.63 -18.06 -10.49
C MET A 538 13.09 -19.53 -10.62
N GLY A 539 12.81 -20.34 -9.61
CA GLY A 539 13.16 -21.77 -9.58
C GLY A 539 14.63 -22.04 -9.23
N CYS A 540 15.40 -21.02 -8.85
CA CYS A 540 16.75 -21.22 -8.32
C CYS A 540 16.71 -22.00 -7.00
N THR A 541 17.85 -22.55 -6.61
CA THR A 541 18.05 -23.26 -5.35
C THR A 541 19.15 -22.55 -4.58
N ALA A 542 18.85 -22.16 -3.34
CA ALA A 542 19.78 -21.47 -2.45
C ALA A 542 19.36 -21.70 -0.98
N PRO A 543 20.30 -21.70 -0.01
CA PRO A 543 19.96 -21.86 1.41
C PRO A 543 19.14 -20.69 1.97
N TRP A 544 19.25 -19.50 1.37
CA TRP A 544 18.47 -18.33 1.70
C TRP A 544 18.22 -17.46 0.47
N LEU A 545 17.17 -16.65 0.52
CA LEU A 545 16.84 -15.65 -0.50
C LEU A 545 16.33 -14.37 0.15
N GLY A 546 16.94 -13.26 -0.21
CA GLY A 546 16.56 -11.90 0.17
C GLY A 546 15.72 -11.21 -0.89
N PHE A 547 14.86 -10.29 -0.46
CA PHE A 547 14.15 -9.35 -1.31
C PHE A 547 14.30 -7.94 -0.74
N VAL A 548 14.81 -7.03 -1.57
CA VAL A 548 15.01 -5.62 -1.24
C VAL A 548 14.00 -4.78 -2.00
N GLY A 549 13.23 -3.97 -1.26
CA GLY A 549 12.24 -3.07 -1.82
C GLY A 549 12.38 -1.65 -1.30
N ARG A 550 11.75 -0.71 -2.01
CA ARG A 550 11.70 0.70 -1.62
C ARG A 550 10.29 1.12 -1.23
N HIS A 551 10.20 2.07 -0.31
CA HIS A 551 8.94 2.62 0.16
C HIS A 551 8.66 3.95 -0.53
N ASP A 552 7.40 4.13 -0.95
CA ASP A 552 6.91 5.45 -1.35
C ASP A 552 6.79 6.35 -0.10
N GLY A 553 6.90 7.67 -0.26
CA GLY A 553 6.81 8.63 0.83
C GLY A 553 8.17 8.93 1.47
N ALA A 554 8.65 8.01 2.30
CA ALA A 554 9.85 8.20 3.12
C ALA A 554 11.17 8.07 2.33
N GLY A 555 11.14 7.43 1.15
CA GLY A 555 12.35 7.21 0.33
C GLY A 555 13.34 6.18 0.90
N VAL A 556 12.97 5.50 1.99
CA VAL A 556 13.74 4.43 2.64
C VAL A 556 13.50 3.08 1.95
N GLY A 557 14.35 2.10 2.24
CA GLY A 557 14.17 0.72 1.78
C GLY A 557 14.06 -0.25 2.94
N SER A 558 13.63 -1.48 2.65
CA SER A 558 13.64 -2.58 3.61
C SER A 558 14.02 -3.88 2.93
N THR A 559 14.48 -4.82 3.74
CA THR A 559 14.92 -6.13 3.27
C THR A 559 14.16 -7.22 4.01
N VAL A 560 13.71 -8.24 3.28
CA VAL A 560 13.14 -9.47 3.83
C VAL A 560 14.00 -10.64 3.39
N VAL A 561 14.51 -11.45 4.31
CA VAL A 561 15.34 -12.64 4.02
C VAL A 561 14.63 -13.88 4.51
N PHE A 562 14.44 -14.85 3.61
CA PHE A 562 13.92 -16.18 3.94
C PHE A 562 15.08 -17.17 3.99
N THR A 563 15.08 -18.05 4.99
CA THR A 563 16.02 -19.18 5.06
C THR A 563 15.25 -20.49 4.98
N ASP A 564 15.80 -21.44 4.23
CA ASP A 564 15.30 -22.81 4.17
C ASP A 564 16.05 -23.67 5.19
N HIS A 565 15.35 -24.24 6.16
CA HIS A 565 16.00 -24.97 7.23
C HIS A 565 16.60 -26.30 6.73
N PRO A 566 17.84 -26.67 7.13
CA PRO A 566 18.51 -27.89 6.66
C PRO A 566 17.79 -29.22 6.96
N SER A 567 16.83 -29.21 7.90
CA SER A 567 16.01 -30.40 8.20
C SER A 567 14.85 -30.62 7.22
N ASN A 568 14.59 -29.69 6.30
CA ASN A 568 13.55 -29.88 5.29
C ASN A 568 13.98 -30.96 4.30
N TYR A 569 13.05 -31.84 3.92
CA TYR A 569 13.38 -33.01 3.07
C TYR A 569 13.97 -32.63 1.70
N CYS A 570 13.69 -31.41 1.24
CA CYS A 570 14.12 -30.89 -0.05
C CYS A 570 15.18 -29.80 0.08
N HIS A 571 15.93 -29.75 1.19
CA HIS A 571 16.92 -28.69 1.40
C HIS A 571 18.15 -28.82 0.47
N PRO A 572 18.67 -27.70 -0.08
CA PRO A 572 18.01 -26.42 -0.21
C PRO A 572 16.83 -26.49 -1.18
N THR A 573 15.70 -25.91 -0.79
CA THR A 573 14.48 -25.90 -1.60
C THR A 573 14.61 -25.02 -2.84
N LYS A 574 13.69 -25.18 -3.79
CA LYS A 574 13.54 -24.25 -4.92
C LYS A 574 12.77 -23.01 -4.48
N TRP A 575 13.12 -21.87 -5.05
CA TRP A 575 12.46 -20.60 -4.74
C TRP A 575 11.47 -20.21 -5.84
N PHE A 576 10.24 -19.89 -5.45
CA PHE A 576 9.33 -19.14 -6.32
C PHE A 576 9.44 -17.66 -5.99
N VAL A 577 9.89 -16.85 -6.95
CA VAL A 577 10.12 -15.41 -6.78
C VAL A 577 9.56 -14.62 -7.94
N ARG A 578 8.98 -13.45 -7.66
CA ARG A 578 8.77 -12.41 -8.66
C ARG A 578 9.16 -11.07 -8.05
N ALA A 579 9.86 -10.27 -8.82
CA ALA A 579 10.24 -8.91 -8.53
C ALA A 579 9.56 -7.93 -9.49
N GLY A 580 9.47 -8.24 -10.79
CA GLY A 580 9.05 -7.28 -11.81
C GLY A 580 7.61 -6.79 -11.65
N MET A 581 6.64 -7.69 -11.82
CA MET A 581 5.22 -7.30 -11.78
C MET A 581 4.72 -7.00 -10.35
N TYR A 582 5.20 -7.76 -9.37
CA TYR A 582 4.92 -7.62 -7.95
C TYR A 582 5.94 -8.42 -7.15
N ALA A 583 6.22 -7.98 -5.92
CA ALA A 583 7.14 -8.65 -5.01
C ALA A 583 6.50 -9.88 -4.35
N VAL A 584 7.06 -11.05 -4.61
CA VAL A 584 6.74 -12.31 -3.92
C VAL A 584 7.99 -13.15 -3.72
N VAL A 585 8.04 -13.86 -2.61
CA VAL A 585 9.04 -14.89 -2.29
C VAL A 585 8.32 -16.07 -1.68
N CYS A 586 8.71 -17.27 -2.05
CA CYS A 586 8.19 -18.51 -1.48
C CYS A 586 9.27 -19.60 -1.55
N PRO A 587 9.79 -20.09 -0.41
CA PRO A 587 10.47 -21.37 -0.39
C PRO A 587 9.43 -22.45 -0.76
N ALA A 588 9.67 -23.11 -1.89
CA ALA A 588 8.69 -23.93 -2.59
C ALA A 588 9.08 -25.42 -2.61
N PRO A 589 8.80 -26.17 -1.54
CA PRO A 589 9.17 -27.59 -1.42
C PRO A 589 8.52 -28.49 -2.49
N PHE A 590 7.42 -28.03 -3.09
CA PHE A 590 6.66 -28.74 -4.13
C PHE A 590 6.79 -28.07 -5.50
N TYR A 591 7.93 -27.42 -5.76
CA TYR A 591 8.09 -26.53 -6.91
C TYR A 591 7.78 -27.23 -8.24
N ASP A 592 8.45 -28.35 -8.56
CA ASP A 592 8.27 -29.11 -9.81
C ASP A 592 8.19 -30.63 -9.61
N THR A 593 8.31 -31.10 -8.37
CA THR A 593 8.23 -32.50 -7.99
C THR A 593 7.10 -32.69 -6.98
N GLU A 594 6.25 -33.68 -7.20
CA GLU A 594 5.18 -34.03 -6.26
C GLU A 594 5.74 -34.77 -5.04
N HIS A 595 5.18 -34.50 -3.86
CA HIS A 595 5.56 -35.14 -2.61
C HIS A 595 4.36 -35.86 -1.99
N ASP A 596 4.45 -37.18 -1.89
CA ASP A 596 3.39 -38.01 -1.35
C ASP A 596 3.50 -38.15 0.17
N VAL A 597 2.39 -37.95 0.87
CA VAL A 597 2.27 -38.17 2.31
C VAL A 597 1.28 -39.31 2.52
N ALA A 598 1.75 -40.47 2.98
CA ALA A 598 0.88 -41.63 3.20
C ALA A 598 -0.10 -41.38 4.35
N ALA A 599 -1.16 -42.19 4.44
CA ALA A 599 -2.12 -42.09 5.52
C ALA A 599 -1.44 -42.29 6.89
N GLY A 600 -1.59 -41.33 7.80
CA GLY A 600 -0.98 -41.35 9.13
C GLY A 600 0.42 -40.74 9.23
N ASP A 601 1.11 -40.51 8.10
CA ASP A 601 2.42 -39.87 8.04
C ASP A 601 2.34 -38.38 8.31
N THR A 602 3.49 -37.78 8.66
CA THR A 602 3.62 -36.36 8.99
C THR A 602 4.68 -35.69 8.13
N LEU A 603 4.29 -34.62 7.44
CA LEU A 603 5.21 -33.72 6.75
C LEU A 603 5.63 -32.61 7.73
N THR A 604 6.93 -32.37 7.88
CA THR A 604 7.48 -31.29 8.70
C THR A 604 8.32 -30.35 7.85
N LEU A 605 8.04 -29.05 7.92
CA LEU A 605 8.79 -28.00 7.23
C LEU A 605 9.07 -26.82 8.16
N ARG A 606 10.27 -26.25 8.04
CA ARG A 606 10.79 -25.18 8.90
C ARG A 606 11.45 -24.08 8.06
N TYR A 607 11.19 -22.82 8.43
CA TYR A 607 11.74 -21.65 7.75
C TYR A 607 12.00 -20.54 8.77
N ASP A 608 12.98 -19.68 8.51
CA ASP A 608 13.07 -18.38 9.18
C ASP A 608 12.85 -17.24 8.19
N VAL A 609 12.27 -16.16 8.69
CA VAL A 609 12.09 -14.92 7.95
C VAL A 609 12.65 -13.78 8.78
N LEU A 610 13.67 -13.08 8.27
CA LEU A 610 14.16 -11.84 8.87
C LEU A 610 13.58 -10.65 8.13
N ILE A 611 13.09 -9.68 8.89
CA ILE A 611 12.56 -8.43 8.38
C ILE A 611 13.43 -7.31 8.94
N ALA A 612 14.13 -6.63 8.05
CA ALA A 612 15.14 -5.63 8.38
C ALA A 612 14.77 -4.25 7.85
N ASP A 613 15.10 -3.24 8.65
CA ASP A 613 15.26 -1.88 8.19
C ASP A 613 16.42 -1.79 7.18
N ASP A 614 16.29 -0.83 6.27
CA ASP A 614 17.22 -0.49 5.21
C ASP A 614 17.40 -1.56 4.11
N VAL A 615 18.04 -1.11 3.02
CA VAL A 615 18.48 -1.98 1.92
C VAL A 615 19.73 -2.75 2.34
N ARG A 616 19.78 -4.05 2.05
CA ARG A 616 20.95 -4.90 2.27
C ARG A 616 21.45 -5.46 0.95
N ASP A 617 22.77 -5.51 0.82
CA ASP A 617 23.44 -6.23 -0.27
C ASP A 617 23.57 -7.73 0.09
N VAL A 618 24.37 -8.46 -0.70
CA VAL A 618 24.62 -9.89 -0.50
C VAL A 618 25.21 -10.17 0.88
N GLU A 619 26.20 -9.39 1.32
CA GLU A 619 26.83 -9.56 2.64
C GLU A 619 25.83 -9.29 3.77
N GLY A 620 25.09 -8.18 3.67
CA GLY A 620 24.06 -7.84 4.66
C GLY A 620 22.94 -8.89 4.75
N CYS A 621 22.50 -9.45 3.62
CA CYS A 621 21.52 -10.55 3.62
C CYS A 621 22.12 -11.85 4.20
N GLY A 622 23.39 -12.13 3.90
CA GLY A 622 24.13 -13.26 4.46
C GLY A 622 24.20 -13.20 5.98
N LEU A 623 24.54 -12.03 6.55
CA LEU A 623 24.58 -11.82 8.00
C LEU A 623 23.21 -12.06 8.66
N LEU A 624 22.11 -11.67 8.01
CA LEU A 624 20.75 -11.95 8.49
C LEU A 624 20.47 -13.46 8.47
N ALA A 625 20.82 -14.16 7.39
CA ALA A 625 20.63 -15.61 7.29
C ALA A 625 21.48 -16.41 8.29
N GLU A 626 22.73 -15.99 8.52
CA GLU A 626 23.61 -16.54 9.55
C GLU A 626 23.03 -16.32 10.94
N ARG A 627 22.46 -15.13 11.21
CA ARG A 627 21.79 -14.86 12.49
C ARG A 627 20.61 -15.82 12.72
N ALA A 628 19.74 -16.04 11.72
CA ALA A 628 18.66 -17.02 11.85
C ALA A 628 19.19 -18.42 12.19
N SER A 629 20.23 -18.87 11.48
CA SER A 629 20.83 -20.19 11.71
C SER A 629 21.45 -20.34 13.10
N ALA A 630 22.05 -19.28 13.62
CA ALA A 630 22.66 -19.27 14.96
C ALA A 630 21.63 -19.19 16.09
N THR A 631 20.43 -18.68 15.82
CA THR A 631 19.35 -18.54 16.81
C THR A 631 18.13 -19.37 16.41
N ASP A 632 18.27 -20.71 16.41
CA ASP A 632 17.12 -21.61 16.33
C ASP A 632 16.19 -21.34 17.53
N LEU A 633 15.05 -20.68 17.28
CA LEU A 633 14.15 -20.20 18.31
C LEU A 633 13.24 -21.29 18.88
N PHE A 634 13.09 -22.43 18.21
CA PHE A 634 12.27 -23.53 18.74
C PHE A 634 12.99 -24.36 19.80
N GLY A 635 14.30 -24.12 19.99
CA GLY A 635 15.16 -24.92 20.86
C GLY A 635 15.50 -26.27 20.22
N SER A 636 16.69 -26.78 20.55
CA SER A 636 17.08 -28.18 20.32
C SER A 636 16.31 -29.15 21.21
#